data_AF-A0A937WZ22-F1
#
_entry.id   AF-A0A937WZ22-F1
#
_cell.length_a   1.000
_cell.length_b   1.000
_cell.length_c   1.000
_cell.angle_alpha   90.00
_cell.angle_beta   90.00
_cell.angle_gamma   90.00
#
_symmetry.space_group_name_H-M   'P 1'
#
loop_
_entity.id
_entity.type
_entity.pdbx_description
1 polymer ?
#
loop_
_entity_poly.entity_id
_entity_poly.type
_entity_poly.pdbx_seq_one_letter_code
_entity_poly.pdbx_strand_id
1 'polypeptide(L)'
;MSAEIDTSHTTAREGFRGVFWGTRQRDIPWQRSKAGFGAPCYLRADETYDVFGIHSRQIVYTFRNSVLYGVCIDYAEREHNAKLFRTLLQTYPPVGAIEHPTTYDRAWRTQDTSVWVRLAQERGASGTVYLWGRHRMFPEDARCPLYLALPPEKNTFLGPYTPRTCVCYRASGPIVVDGRLDEKAWRDANWTQLFEDHQAPYTPPPWKTTRVKMLYDDEYLYFGAELQEENVYGTLWERDCIIYMDNDFEIFLNPTADGVGYYEFEINPLNTGWDMFHETDYHRASALHSDYDVTGLRHAVQVQGTLNYHHDEDTGWTVEVAWPLRSLLERNPRVSLPVRRGDVWRVNFSRVQYLHIYDRLYPSKLPDSPCEDWVWQSTDTGDLHNPEMWGKVIFSDLVSGTVLDTQLEKGFPVWPAPPAPSERLADMVYFPPCSFVMGPDPTDALRSPAHRVELEGYWMDRYPVTVAEFAAFLNAGGSDEYYLTCMRLPERCGIVCEGPGVYRVVPGRENHPVVYVGFEAAAAYAQSLGNTLPTEAQWERAAHGLEGRAYPWGDAPIDPSYANYDFHYGGTTPVGSFPKGATPEGLFDMTGNVKEHTVSWFEPYPGGEPMIYLGMREPFIREPARFRVVRGGAWTKQPACMAAAYRDAHGSLNLGFRCVKSG
;
A
#
# COMPACT_ATOMS: atom_id res chain seq x y z
N MET A 1 -33.37 11.04 32.85
CA MET A 1 -32.23 11.94 33.13
C MET A 1 -31.17 11.60 32.10
N SER A 2 -30.94 12.48 31.13
CA SER A 2 -29.88 12.34 30.14
C SER A 2 -28.55 12.44 30.86
N ALA A 3 -27.79 11.35 30.93
CA ALA A 3 -26.38 11.45 31.26
C ALA A 3 -25.72 12.21 30.10
N GLU A 4 -25.28 13.44 30.34
CA GLU A 4 -24.29 14.08 29.48
C GLU A 4 -23.10 13.12 29.41
N ILE A 5 -22.83 12.60 28.22
CA ILE A 5 -21.60 11.86 27.95
C ILE A 5 -20.49 12.89 28.05
N ASP A 6 -19.68 12.79 29.10
CA ASP A 6 -18.46 13.57 29.24
C ASP A 6 -17.53 13.24 28.07
N THR A 7 -17.43 14.15 27.11
CA THR A 7 -16.53 14.03 25.94
C THR A 7 -15.13 14.56 26.26
N SER A 8 -14.78 14.81 27.53
CA SER A 8 -13.42 15.21 27.93
C SER A 8 -12.47 14.01 27.89
N HIS A 9 -12.09 13.65 26.69
CA HIS A 9 -11.05 12.68 26.42
C HIS A 9 -9.71 13.16 27.03
N THR A 10 -9.16 12.43 28.01
CA THR A 10 -7.93 12.79 28.73
C THR A 10 -6.68 12.48 27.91
N THR A 11 -6.04 13.50 27.33
CA THR A 11 -4.75 13.33 26.63
C THR A 11 -3.66 12.85 27.59
N ALA A 12 -2.61 12.19 27.07
CA ALA A 12 -1.46 11.76 27.88
C ALA A 12 -0.82 12.91 28.67
N ARG A 13 -0.07 12.62 29.74
CA ARG A 13 0.61 13.66 30.52
C ARG A 13 1.91 14.13 29.87
N GLU A 14 2.45 13.34 28.97
CA GLU A 14 3.59 13.71 28.11
C GLU A 14 3.16 13.87 26.65
N GLY A 15 4.03 14.48 25.86
CA GLY A 15 3.79 14.76 24.45
C GLY A 15 5.00 15.40 23.78
N PHE A 16 4.77 16.05 22.65
CA PHE A 16 5.80 16.79 21.94
C PHE A 16 5.46 18.28 21.89
N ARG A 17 6.36 19.09 22.48
CA ARG A 17 6.25 20.56 22.53
C ARG A 17 4.86 21.05 22.97
N GLY A 18 4.38 20.60 24.11
CA GLY A 18 3.10 21.04 24.69
C GLY A 18 1.84 20.51 24.01
N VAL A 19 1.97 19.64 22.99
CA VAL A 19 0.85 18.87 22.44
C VAL A 19 1.00 17.44 22.94
N PHE A 20 -0.01 16.98 23.68
CA PHE A 20 -0.02 15.69 24.33
C PHE A 20 -0.35 14.56 23.34
N TRP A 21 0.15 13.36 23.62
CA TRP A 21 -0.26 12.19 22.84
C TRP A 21 -1.78 12.00 22.95
N GLY A 22 -2.40 11.71 21.82
CA GLY A 22 -3.84 11.58 21.72
C GLY A 22 -4.62 12.85 21.39
N THR A 23 -3.94 13.99 21.25
CA THR A 23 -4.59 15.23 20.81
C THR A 23 -5.12 15.07 19.38
N ARG A 24 -6.38 15.47 19.12
CA ARG A 24 -6.92 15.43 17.76
C ARG A 24 -6.23 16.46 16.88
N GLN A 25 -5.94 16.10 15.64
CA GLN A 25 -5.32 16.94 14.61
C GLN A 25 -6.04 18.28 14.50
N ARG A 26 -7.37 18.30 14.45
CA ARG A 26 -8.14 19.57 14.36
C ARG A 26 -7.93 20.51 15.56
N ASP A 27 -7.52 19.98 16.72
CA ASP A 27 -7.35 20.73 17.97
C ASP A 27 -5.89 21.17 18.17
N ILE A 28 -4.97 20.75 17.29
CA ILE A 28 -3.58 21.23 17.26
C ILE A 28 -3.57 22.63 16.63
N PRO A 29 -2.82 23.60 17.20
CA PRO A 29 -2.76 24.97 16.69
C PRO A 29 -1.95 25.02 15.39
N TRP A 30 -2.60 24.67 14.29
CA TRP A 30 -2.00 24.69 12.97
C TRP A 30 -1.96 26.10 12.37
N GLN A 31 -0.89 26.40 11.63
CA GLN A 31 -0.77 27.53 10.73
C GLN A 31 -0.83 27.04 9.28
N ARG A 32 -1.67 27.69 8.48
CA ARG A 32 -1.73 27.45 7.04
C ARG A 32 -0.48 28.04 6.40
N SER A 33 0.48 27.19 6.03
CA SER A 33 1.61 27.62 5.22
C SER A 33 1.14 27.93 3.79
N LYS A 34 1.54 29.07 3.24
CA LYS A 34 1.46 29.34 1.78
C LYS A 34 2.72 28.89 1.04
N ALA A 35 3.67 28.27 1.75
CA ALA A 35 5.01 27.96 1.26
C ALA A 35 5.27 26.45 1.12
N GLY A 36 4.25 25.59 1.02
CA GLY A 36 4.48 24.16 0.88
C GLY A 36 3.23 23.33 0.60
N PHE A 37 3.51 22.13 0.07
CA PHE A 37 2.69 21.08 -0.53
C PHE A 37 1.33 20.68 0.07
N GLY A 38 0.59 19.96 -0.78
CA GLY A 38 -0.75 19.39 -0.70
C GLY A 38 -1.21 18.60 0.51
N ALA A 39 -2.54 18.62 0.68
CA ALA A 39 -3.25 18.84 1.95
C ALA A 39 -2.79 20.15 2.60
N PRO A 40 -3.57 20.86 3.44
CA PRO A 40 -2.96 21.90 4.26
C PRO A 40 -1.78 21.27 5.00
N CYS A 41 -0.54 21.50 4.53
CA CYS A 41 0.67 21.40 5.32
C CYS A 41 0.52 22.47 6.38
N TYR A 42 -0.28 22.10 7.36
CA TYR A 42 -0.40 22.76 8.60
C TYR A 42 0.98 22.63 9.25
N LEU A 43 1.77 23.70 9.17
CA LEU A 43 2.91 23.84 10.07
C LEU A 43 2.32 24.11 11.43
N ARG A 44 2.91 23.59 12.50
CA ARG A 44 2.43 23.96 13.83
C ARG A 44 2.70 25.44 14.05
N ALA A 45 1.80 26.15 14.74
CA ALA A 45 1.86 27.61 14.86
C ALA A 45 3.14 28.12 15.56
N ASP A 46 3.83 27.24 16.27
CA ASP A 46 5.06 27.47 17.01
C ASP A 46 6.23 26.62 16.46
N GLU A 47 6.12 26.15 15.20
CA GLU A 47 7.10 25.25 14.60
C GLU A 47 8.41 25.96 14.29
N THR A 48 9.36 25.84 15.22
CA THR A 48 10.78 26.05 14.96
C THR A 48 11.40 24.73 14.54
N TYR A 49 12.41 24.74 13.67
CA TYR A 49 13.20 23.53 13.39
C TYR A 49 14.22 23.25 14.51
N ASP A 50 14.36 24.14 15.49
CA ASP A 50 15.24 23.94 16.64
C ASP A 50 14.55 23.09 17.72
N VAL A 51 14.96 21.83 17.83
CA VAL A 51 14.44 20.81 18.75
C VAL A 51 15.59 20.24 19.56
N PHE A 52 15.39 20.03 20.85
CA PHE A 52 16.40 19.44 21.74
C PHE A 52 17.78 20.13 21.68
N GLY A 53 17.76 21.45 21.44
CA GLY A 53 18.96 22.27 21.32
C GLY A 53 19.76 22.09 20.02
N ILE A 54 19.18 21.47 19.00
CA ILE A 54 19.81 21.28 17.68
C ILE A 54 18.83 21.69 16.57
N HIS A 55 19.36 22.02 15.40
CA HIS A 55 18.54 22.29 14.23
C HIS A 55 18.17 20.98 13.53
N SER A 56 16.87 20.69 13.43
CA SER A 56 16.33 19.57 12.67
C SER A 56 16.30 19.91 11.18
N ARG A 57 16.50 18.89 10.34
CA ARG A 57 16.24 18.96 8.89
C ARG A 57 14.76 18.84 8.58
N GLN A 58 14.07 17.99 9.35
CA GLN A 58 12.66 17.68 9.13
C GLN A 58 12.01 17.26 10.45
N ILE A 59 10.74 17.65 10.63
CA ILE A 59 9.86 17.15 11.67
C ILE A 59 8.63 16.55 10.97
N VAL A 60 8.29 15.31 11.29
CA VAL A 60 7.11 14.63 10.75
C VAL A 60 6.21 14.24 11.91
N TYR A 61 5.01 14.79 11.91
CA TYR A 61 3.95 14.41 12.84
C TYR A 61 3.19 13.23 12.25
N THR A 62 2.92 12.23 13.08
CA THR A 62 2.24 11.00 12.67
C THR A 62 0.88 10.95 13.33
N PHE A 63 -0.16 10.85 12.49
CA PHE A 63 -1.57 10.92 12.88
C PHE A 63 -2.31 9.65 12.47
N ARG A 64 -3.20 9.14 13.33
CA ARG A 64 -4.11 8.00 13.04
C ARG A 64 -5.52 8.52 13.17
N ASN A 65 -6.30 8.50 12.09
CA ASN A 65 -7.65 9.08 11.99
C ASN A 65 -7.77 10.42 12.74
N SER A 66 -6.85 11.34 12.41
CA SER A 66 -6.75 12.66 13.03
C SER A 66 -6.35 12.66 14.51
N VAL A 67 -5.60 11.68 15.02
CA VAL A 67 -5.09 11.64 16.40
C VAL A 67 -3.57 11.58 16.40
N LEU A 68 -2.91 12.48 17.14
CA LEU A 68 -1.45 12.50 17.24
C LEU A 68 -0.92 11.32 18.07
N TYR A 69 -0.06 10.50 17.47
CA TYR A 69 0.57 9.38 18.18
C TYR A 69 2.09 9.35 18.06
N GLY A 70 2.69 10.16 17.19
CA GLY A 70 4.14 10.17 17.10
C GLY A 70 4.74 11.34 16.37
N VAL A 71 6.05 11.51 16.60
CA VAL A 71 6.86 12.52 15.96
C VAL A 71 8.21 11.91 15.56
N CYS A 72 8.56 12.05 14.29
CA CYS A 72 9.89 11.74 13.76
C CYS A 72 10.64 13.04 13.52
N ILE A 73 11.91 13.08 13.91
CA ILE A 73 12.77 14.26 13.79
C ILE A 73 14.08 13.82 13.18
N ASP A 74 14.39 14.36 12.01
CA ASP A 74 15.70 14.19 11.39
C ASP A 74 16.60 15.36 11.72
N TYR A 75 17.86 15.07 12.01
CA TYR A 75 18.87 16.09 12.27
C TYR A 75 20.18 15.76 11.56
N ALA A 76 21.03 16.77 11.42
CA ALA A 76 22.33 16.65 10.78
C ALA A 76 23.46 16.61 11.82
N GLU A 77 24.57 16.00 11.40
CA GLU A 77 25.90 16.09 12.02
C GLU A 77 26.07 15.25 13.30
N ARG A 78 27.08 14.37 13.27
CA ARG A 78 27.46 13.50 14.39
C ARG A 78 27.83 14.28 15.65
N GLU A 79 28.39 15.47 15.50
CA GLU A 79 28.79 16.36 16.59
C GLU A 79 27.60 16.75 17.48
N HIS A 80 26.38 16.73 16.94
CA HIS A 80 25.16 17.04 17.68
C HIS A 80 24.63 15.85 18.51
N ASN A 81 25.06 14.62 18.25
CA ASN A 81 24.57 13.40 18.91
C ASN A 81 24.60 13.50 20.44
N ALA A 82 25.73 13.96 21.01
CA ALA A 82 25.90 14.02 22.45
C ALA A 82 24.98 15.08 23.11
N LYS A 83 24.78 16.22 22.45
CA LYS A 83 23.90 17.29 22.92
C LYS A 83 22.45 16.84 22.86
N LEU A 84 22.03 16.34 21.69
CA LEU A 84 20.69 15.80 21.46
C LEU A 84 20.33 14.73 22.50
N PHE A 85 21.18 13.72 22.64
CA PHE A 85 20.91 12.60 23.54
C PHE A 85 20.81 13.05 25.00
N ARG A 86 21.66 13.99 25.42
CA ARG A 86 21.57 14.58 26.77
C ARG A 86 20.25 15.32 26.98
N THR A 87 19.84 16.14 26.02
CA THR A 87 18.57 16.89 26.12
C THR A 87 17.36 15.97 26.07
N LEU A 88 17.39 14.92 25.24
CA LEU A 88 16.33 13.90 25.21
C LEU A 88 16.19 13.18 26.55
N LEU A 89 17.28 12.78 27.20
CA LEU A 89 17.21 12.16 28.53
C LEU A 89 16.67 13.10 29.61
N GLN A 90 16.85 14.42 29.45
CA GLN A 90 16.27 15.42 30.34
C GLN A 90 14.77 15.65 30.05
N THR A 91 14.38 15.67 28.78
CA THR A 91 12.98 15.90 28.37
C THR A 91 12.11 14.66 28.56
N TYR A 92 12.66 13.47 28.30
CA TYR A 92 12.00 12.17 28.37
C TYR A 92 12.82 11.22 29.25
N PRO A 93 12.76 11.36 30.59
CA PRO A 93 13.57 10.55 31.50
C PRO A 93 13.15 9.07 31.50
N PRO A 94 14.09 8.12 31.42
CA PRO A 94 13.76 6.70 31.33
C PRO A 94 13.19 6.15 32.66
N VAL A 95 12.15 5.31 32.56
CA VAL A 95 11.56 4.52 33.67
C VAL A 95 12.25 3.14 33.82
N GLY A 96 13.30 2.87 33.02
CA GLY A 96 14.07 1.63 33.04
C GLY A 96 15.45 1.77 32.40
N ALA A 97 16.06 0.63 32.02
CA ALA A 97 17.32 0.64 31.31
C ALA A 97 17.18 1.22 29.88
N ILE A 98 18.23 1.89 29.40
CA ILE A 98 18.34 2.28 28.00
C ILE A 98 18.82 1.05 27.23
N GLU A 99 18.05 0.65 26.22
CA GLU A 99 18.36 -0.43 25.30
C GLU A 99 19.29 0.07 24.19
N HIS A 100 20.15 -0.83 23.69
CA HIS A 100 21.11 -0.58 22.63
C HIS A 100 20.95 -1.61 21.52
N PRO A 101 19.88 -1.53 20.70
CA PRO A 101 19.60 -2.55 19.68
C PRO A 101 20.74 -2.73 18.68
N THR A 102 21.44 -1.63 18.37
CA THR A 102 22.64 -1.61 17.52
C THR A 102 23.69 -0.68 18.12
N THR A 103 24.87 -0.63 17.52
CA THR A 103 25.94 0.32 17.89
C THR A 103 25.46 1.78 17.89
N TYR A 104 24.57 2.13 16.96
CA TYR A 104 24.12 3.51 16.73
C TYR A 104 22.73 3.81 17.26
N ASP A 105 21.98 2.79 17.67
CA ASP A 105 20.61 2.97 18.13
C ASP A 105 20.53 2.98 19.66
N ARG A 106 19.66 3.83 20.20
CA ARG A 106 19.32 3.94 21.62
C ARG A 106 17.81 3.91 21.74
N ALA A 107 17.28 3.13 22.66
CA ALA A 107 15.85 3.09 22.90
C ALA A 107 15.55 3.07 24.39
N TRP A 108 14.52 3.78 24.82
CA TRP A 108 14.04 3.73 26.20
C TRP A 108 12.58 4.17 26.28
N ARG A 109 12.02 4.10 27.49
CA ARG A 109 10.61 4.37 27.73
C ARG A 109 10.46 5.31 28.92
N THR A 110 9.53 6.24 28.82
CA THR A 110 9.00 7.03 29.94
C THR A 110 7.66 6.43 30.39
N GLN A 111 6.90 7.14 31.23
CA GLN A 111 5.54 6.74 31.57
C GLN A 111 4.65 6.67 30.32
N ASP A 112 4.72 7.70 29.47
CA ASP A 112 3.75 7.94 28.39
C ASP A 112 4.39 8.00 26.99
N THR A 113 5.72 7.91 26.87
CA THR A 113 6.46 8.07 25.60
C THR A 113 7.49 6.95 25.41
N SER A 114 7.51 6.33 24.23
CA SER A 114 8.62 5.48 23.78
C SER A 114 9.57 6.34 22.94
N VAL A 115 10.85 6.32 23.28
CA VAL A 115 11.88 7.11 22.61
C VAL A 115 12.86 6.18 21.93
N TRP A 116 13.14 6.47 20.66
CA TRP A 116 14.19 5.80 19.90
C TRP A 116 15.05 6.83 19.19
N VAL A 117 16.36 6.61 19.20
CA VAL A 117 17.34 7.52 18.62
C VAL A 117 18.33 6.72 17.79
N ARG A 118 18.40 7.00 16.50
CA ARG A 118 19.51 6.61 15.62
C ARG A 118 20.49 7.75 15.52
N LEU A 119 21.68 7.51 16.03
CA LEU A 119 22.76 8.48 16.04
C LEU A 119 23.33 8.67 14.63
N ALA A 120 23.60 9.92 14.23
CA ALA A 120 24.30 10.21 12.99
C ALA A 120 25.70 9.56 13.02
N GLN A 121 26.01 8.75 12.01
CA GLN A 121 27.21 7.89 12.02
C GLN A 121 28.50 8.67 11.70
N GLU A 122 28.39 9.65 10.80
CA GLU A 122 29.49 10.48 10.32
C GLU A 122 29.07 11.93 10.09
N ARG A 123 30.03 12.80 9.82
CA ARG A 123 29.78 14.22 9.57
C ARG A 123 29.02 14.39 8.25
N GLY A 124 27.89 15.10 8.29
CA GLY A 124 26.97 15.26 7.15
C GLY A 124 25.87 14.20 7.07
N ALA A 125 26.06 13.02 7.67
CA ALA A 125 25.01 12.01 7.80
C ALA A 125 23.88 12.50 8.72
N SER A 126 22.67 12.00 8.46
CA SER A 126 21.51 12.27 9.31
C SER A 126 21.41 11.29 10.47
N GLY A 127 21.00 11.79 11.62
CA GLY A 127 20.43 10.97 12.69
C GLY A 127 18.92 11.20 12.76
N THR A 128 18.22 10.33 13.48
CA THR A 128 16.76 10.36 13.61
C THR A 128 16.33 10.11 15.04
N VAL A 129 15.34 10.87 15.51
CA VAL A 129 14.63 10.63 16.77
C VAL A 129 13.19 10.27 16.46
N TYR A 130 12.70 9.20 17.07
CA TYR A 130 11.28 8.88 17.11
C TYR A 130 10.75 9.01 18.53
N LEU A 131 9.61 9.67 18.65
CA LEU A 131 8.84 9.79 19.87
C LEU A 131 7.45 9.22 19.59
N TRP A 132 7.07 8.18 20.31
CA TRP A 132 5.77 7.52 20.16
C TRP A 132 4.98 7.63 21.46
N GLY A 133 3.72 8.03 21.38
CA GLY A 133 2.81 8.00 22.51
C GLY A 133 2.51 6.57 22.93
N ARG A 134 2.72 6.25 24.20
CA ARG A 134 2.41 4.93 24.80
C ARG A 134 0.97 4.83 25.27
N HIS A 135 0.34 5.98 25.54
CA HIS A 135 -0.96 6.01 26.16
C HIS A 135 -2.00 5.53 25.15
N ARG A 136 -2.71 4.46 25.54
CA ARG A 136 -4.02 4.09 24.98
C ARG A 136 -4.82 5.38 24.87
N MET A 137 -5.47 5.66 23.76
CA MET A 137 -6.48 6.71 23.75
C MET A 137 -7.64 6.28 24.67
N PHE A 138 -7.45 6.47 25.99
CA PHE A 138 -8.36 6.33 27.17
C PHE A 138 -8.70 4.90 27.67
N PRO A 139 -8.90 4.64 28.99
CA PRO A 139 -8.09 5.06 30.16
C PRO A 139 -7.81 3.92 31.19
N GLU A 140 -6.89 4.21 32.12
CA GLU A 140 -6.71 3.71 33.51
C GLU A 140 -6.36 2.23 33.86
N ASP A 141 -6.68 1.20 33.06
CA ASP A 141 -6.48 -0.21 33.49
C ASP A 141 -5.36 -1.01 32.78
N ALA A 142 -4.52 -0.36 31.98
CA ALA A 142 -3.43 -1.04 31.27
C ALA A 142 -2.25 -1.41 32.20
N ARG A 143 -2.28 -2.57 32.86
CA ARG A 143 -1.15 -3.07 33.68
C ARG A 143 0.15 -3.27 32.89
N CYS A 144 0.09 -3.37 31.56
CA CYS A 144 1.25 -3.44 30.69
C CYS A 144 1.15 -2.46 29.48
N PRO A 145 2.14 -1.57 29.28
CA PRO A 145 2.18 -0.63 28.15
C PRO A 145 2.68 -1.29 26.85
N LEU A 146 1.89 -1.22 25.77
CA LEU A 146 2.07 -2.07 24.56
C LEU A 146 2.69 -1.41 23.32
N TYR A 147 3.13 -0.15 23.35
CA TYR A 147 4.11 0.29 22.34
C TYR A 147 5.51 -0.21 22.72
N LEU A 148 5.75 -1.49 22.46
CA LEU A 148 7.07 -2.14 22.52
C LEU A 148 7.73 -2.28 21.17
N ALA A 149 7.02 -1.93 20.10
CA ALA A 149 7.60 -2.00 18.78
C ALA A 149 8.71 -0.94 18.67
N LEU A 150 9.92 -1.41 18.36
CA LEU A 150 10.94 -0.56 17.75
C LEU A 150 10.22 0.19 16.61
N PRO A 151 10.42 1.51 16.43
CA PRO A 151 10.12 2.07 15.11
C PRO A 151 10.77 1.14 14.10
N PRO A 152 10.10 0.85 12.96
CA PRO A 152 10.79 0.14 11.91
C PRO A 152 12.13 0.85 11.79
N GLU A 153 13.24 0.10 11.65
CA GLU A 153 14.44 0.78 11.19
C GLU A 153 13.96 1.68 10.05
N LYS A 154 14.41 2.94 10.04
CA LYS A 154 14.46 3.66 8.78
C LYS A 154 15.38 2.80 7.92
N ASN A 155 14.80 1.75 7.35
CA ASN A 155 15.45 0.87 6.43
C ASN A 155 15.11 1.53 5.12
N THR A 156 15.99 2.39 4.62
CA THR A 156 17.21 1.95 3.92
C THR A 156 16.91 1.05 2.73
N PHE A 157 15.64 0.92 2.32
CA PHE A 157 15.31 0.43 0.99
C PHE A 157 15.50 1.57 -0.03
N LEU A 158 16.75 2.04 -0.13
CA LEU A 158 17.30 2.47 -1.42
C LEU A 158 17.46 1.27 -2.37
N GLY A 159 17.26 0.05 -1.85
CA GLY A 159 17.25 -1.19 -2.62
C GLY A 159 15.87 -1.52 -3.22
N PRO A 160 15.84 -2.42 -4.21
CA PRO A 160 14.61 -2.86 -4.86
C PRO A 160 13.61 -3.45 -3.87
N TYR A 161 12.37 -2.98 -3.94
CA TYR A 161 11.24 -3.49 -3.17
C TYR A 161 10.76 -4.85 -3.70
N THR A 162 10.48 -5.78 -2.80
CA THR A 162 9.90 -7.08 -3.11
C THR A 162 8.65 -7.32 -2.28
N PRO A 163 7.53 -7.75 -2.89
CA PRO A 163 6.40 -8.26 -2.14
C PRO A 163 6.82 -9.47 -1.30
N ARG A 164 6.29 -9.60 -0.08
CA ARG A 164 6.49 -10.79 0.73
C ARG A 164 6.05 -12.02 -0.05
N THR A 165 6.82 -13.09 0.10
CA THR A 165 6.58 -14.38 -0.57
C THR A 165 6.42 -15.46 0.47
N CYS A 166 5.51 -16.40 0.23
CA CYS A 166 5.33 -17.60 1.04
C CYS A 166 5.14 -18.83 0.13
N VAL A 167 5.70 -19.97 0.51
CA VAL A 167 5.44 -21.25 -0.18
C VAL A 167 4.33 -21.99 0.56
N CYS A 168 3.22 -22.26 -0.15
CA CYS A 168 2.12 -23.06 0.36
C CYS A 168 2.33 -24.54 0.01
N TYR A 169 2.44 -25.38 1.04
CA TYR A 169 2.73 -26.80 0.91
C TYR A 169 1.46 -27.64 0.99
N ARG A 170 1.55 -28.89 0.53
CA ARG A 170 0.47 -29.85 0.74
C ARG A 170 0.33 -30.19 2.23
N ALA A 171 -0.90 -30.31 2.71
CA ALA A 171 -1.18 -30.72 4.09
C ALA A 171 -0.56 -32.10 4.38
N SER A 172 0.07 -32.25 5.55
CA SER A 172 0.75 -33.51 5.95
C SER A 172 -0.18 -34.54 6.61
N GLY A 173 -1.46 -34.20 6.74
CA GLY A 173 -2.52 -35.01 7.33
C GLY A 173 -3.85 -34.24 7.30
N PRO A 174 -4.93 -34.86 7.79
CA PRO A 174 -6.23 -34.20 7.86
C PRO A 174 -6.21 -33.01 8.82
N ILE A 175 -7.04 -32.02 8.52
CA ILE A 175 -7.30 -30.82 9.35
C ILE A 175 -8.76 -30.86 9.78
N VAL A 176 -9.03 -30.72 11.09
CA VAL A 176 -10.38 -30.63 11.63
C VAL A 176 -10.62 -29.17 11.98
N VAL A 177 -11.49 -28.49 11.24
CA VAL A 177 -11.78 -27.06 11.45
C VAL A 177 -12.55 -26.88 12.76
N ASP A 178 -11.84 -26.72 13.87
CA ASP A 178 -12.39 -26.53 15.23
C ASP A 178 -11.84 -25.28 15.95
N GLY A 179 -11.01 -24.51 15.24
CA GLY A 179 -10.39 -23.27 15.67
C GLY A 179 -9.03 -23.50 16.33
N ARG A 180 -8.54 -24.74 16.45
CA ARG A 180 -7.26 -25.07 17.09
C ARG A 180 -6.20 -25.36 16.04
N LEU A 181 -4.96 -24.95 16.32
CA LEU A 181 -3.83 -25.16 15.42
C LEU A 181 -2.89 -26.26 15.94
N ASP A 182 -3.44 -27.37 16.43
CA ASP A 182 -2.70 -28.40 17.18
C ASP A 182 -2.46 -29.72 16.41
N GLU A 183 -3.12 -29.89 15.27
CA GLU A 183 -2.92 -31.04 14.41
C GLU A 183 -1.48 -31.10 13.87
N LYS A 184 -1.09 -32.30 13.46
CA LYS A 184 0.22 -32.52 12.85
C LYS A 184 0.41 -31.61 11.62
N ALA A 185 -0.62 -31.47 10.79
CA ALA A 185 -0.57 -30.61 9.60
C ALA A 185 -0.21 -29.16 9.96
N TRP A 186 -0.88 -28.57 10.96
CA TRP A 186 -0.55 -27.24 11.44
C TRP A 186 0.83 -27.17 12.07
N ARG A 187 1.22 -28.13 12.90
CA ARG A 187 2.57 -28.15 13.51
C ARG A 187 3.69 -28.20 12.48
N ASP A 188 3.47 -28.87 11.35
CA ASP A 188 4.44 -28.97 10.27
C ASP A 188 4.51 -27.72 9.38
N ALA A 189 3.42 -26.94 9.32
CA ALA A 189 3.32 -25.74 8.50
C ALA A 189 4.13 -24.56 9.06
N ASN A 190 4.80 -23.85 8.15
CA ASN A 190 5.55 -22.65 8.46
C ASN A 190 4.61 -21.46 8.69
N TRP A 191 4.99 -20.59 9.63
CA TRP A 191 4.34 -19.30 9.83
C TRP A 191 4.78 -18.30 8.75
N THR A 192 3.87 -17.41 8.35
CA THR A 192 4.23 -16.16 7.68
C THR A 192 5.07 -15.27 8.60
N GLN A 193 5.67 -14.23 8.03
CA GLN A 193 6.12 -13.08 8.81
C GLN A 193 4.95 -12.45 9.59
N LEU A 194 5.28 -11.77 10.69
CA LEU A 194 4.31 -11.00 11.46
C LEU A 194 3.67 -9.90 10.61
N PHE A 195 2.42 -9.56 10.92
CA PHE A 195 1.73 -8.46 10.26
C PHE A 195 2.46 -7.13 10.52
N GLU A 196 2.36 -6.25 9.55
CA GLU A 196 2.80 -4.86 9.62
C GLU A 196 1.58 -3.95 9.46
N ASP A 197 1.70 -2.68 9.79
CA ASP A 197 0.62 -1.75 9.53
C ASP A 197 0.48 -1.56 8.01
N HIS A 198 -0.74 -1.41 7.51
CA HIS A 198 -1.00 -1.28 6.07
C HIS A 198 -0.37 -0.06 5.39
N GLN A 199 0.07 0.92 6.20
CA GLN A 199 0.84 2.09 5.78
C GLN A 199 2.32 1.95 6.14
N ALA A 200 2.81 0.76 6.48
CA ALA A 200 4.23 0.56 6.71
C ALA A 200 5.04 0.91 5.44
N PRO A 201 6.24 1.50 5.58
CA PRO A 201 6.99 1.70 6.83
C PRO A 201 6.73 3.05 7.53
N TYR A 202 5.72 3.82 7.12
CA TYR A 202 5.48 5.18 7.66
C TYR A 202 4.81 5.19 9.02
N THR A 203 4.27 4.04 9.42
CA THR A 203 3.53 3.84 10.65
C THR A 203 4.30 2.90 11.58
N PRO A 204 4.11 3.03 12.91
CA PRO A 204 4.65 2.08 13.87
C PRO A 204 4.21 0.65 13.55
N PRO A 205 5.02 -0.36 13.87
CA PRO A 205 4.59 -1.74 13.73
C PRO A 205 3.38 -2.01 14.62
N PRO A 206 2.56 -3.01 14.27
CA PRO A 206 1.50 -3.52 15.12
C PRO A 206 2.00 -3.80 16.54
N TRP A 207 1.23 -3.37 17.52
CA TRP A 207 1.56 -3.58 18.93
C TRP A 207 1.09 -4.95 19.44
N LYS A 208 0.30 -5.68 18.64
CA LYS A 208 0.01 -7.09 18.88
C LYS A 208 0.50 -7.90 17.69
N THR A 209 0.93 -9.10 17.98
CA THR A 209 1.37 -10.03 16.94
C THR A 209 0.19 -10.69 16.26
N THR A 210 0.29 -10.81 14.94
CA THR A 210 -0.63 -11.60 14.11
C THR A 210 0.18 -12.31 13.03
N ARG A 211 -0.11 -13.58 12.78
CA ARG A 211 0.57 -14.42 11.77
C ARG A 211 -0.32 -15.55 11.29
N VAL A 212 -0.03 -16.08 10.11
CA VAL A 212 -0.87 -17.06 9.41
C VAL A 212 -0.04 -18.27 8.97
N LYS A 213 -0.68 -19.43 8.89
CA LYS A 213 -0.21 -20.65 8.20
C LYS A 213 -1.11 -20.93 7.01
N MET A 214 -0.51 -21.44 5.93
CA MET A 214 -1.21 -21.83 4.72
C MET A 214 -0.84 -23.25 4.34
N LEU A 215 -1.84 -24.05 3.99
CA LEU A 215 -1.71 -25.41 3.46
C LEU A 215 -2.77 -25.65 2.41
N TYR A 216 -2.59 -26.66 1.56
CA TYR A 216 -3.66 -27.07 0.63
C TYR A 216 -3.70 -28.58 0.43
N ASP A 217 -4.83 -29.07 -0.06
CA ASP A 217 -4.95 -30.40 -0.63
C ASP A 217 -5.72 -30.38 -1.96
N ASP A 218 -6.32 -31.51 -2.38
CA ASP A 218 -7.03 -31.59 -3.66
C ASP A 218 -8.42 -30.94 -3.61
N GLU A 219 -8.94 -30.67 -2.41
CA GLU A 219 -10.29 -30.16 -2.19
C GLU A 219 -10.30 -28.75 -1.59
N TYR A 220 -9.36 -28.45 -0.69
CA TYR A 220 -9.37 -27.22 0.11
C TYR A 220 -8.03 -26.49 0.09
N LEU A 221 -8.13 -25.17 0.17
CA LEU A 221 -7.08 -24.29 0.66
C LEU A 221 -7.34 -24.00 2.15
N TYR A 222 -6.34 -24.13 2.99
CA TYR A 222 -6.44 -24.01 4.44
C TYR A 222 -5.68 -22.80 4.95
N PHE A 223 -6.28 -22.08 5.90
CA PHE A 223 -5.68 -20.98 6.62
C PHE A 223 -5.79 -21.20 8.12
N GLY A 224 -4.69 -21.00 8.84
CA GLY A 224 -4.65 -21.04 10.29
C GLY A 224 -4.00 -19.76 10.82
N ALA A 225 -4.76 -18.92 11.53
CA ALA A 225 -4.26 -17.64 12.03
C ALA A 225 -4.16 -17.63 13.56
N GLU A 226 -3.15 -16.93 14.07
CA GLU A 226 -2.96 -16.66 15.49
C GLU A 226 -2.92 -15.14 15.70
N LEU A 227 -3.84 -14.65 16.52
CA LEU A 227 -4.00 -13.24 16.84
C LEU A 227 -3.81 -13.06 18.35
N GLN A 228 -2.70 -12.44 18.75
CA GLN A 228 -2.50 -12.05 20.14
C GLN A 228 -3.55 -11.01 20.52
N GLU A 229 -4.21 -11.19 21.66
CA GLU A 229 -5.21 -10.25 22.20
C GLU A 229 -5.40 -10.52 23.69
N GLU A 230 -5.14 -9.50 24.52
CA GLU A 230 -5.29 -9.59 25.97
C GLU A 230 -6.73 -9.39 26.45
N ASN A 231 -7.61 -8.87 25.57
CA ASN A 231 -9.04 -8.70 25.84
C ASN A 231 -9.82 -8.99 24.54
N VAL A 232 -10.23 -10.24 24.35
CA VAL A 232 -10.91 -10.64 23.12
C VAL A 232 -12.34 -10.10 23.12
N TYR A 233 -12.69 -9.37 22.07
CA TYR A 233 -13.94 -8.64 21.95
C TYR A 233 -14.65 -8.94 20.63
N GLY A 234 -15.95 -9.19 20.70
CA GLY A 234 -16.82 -9.34 19.53
C GLY A 234 -18.30 -9.24 19.91
N THR A 235 -19.08 -8.49 19.12
CA THR A 235 -20.50 -8.22 19.37
C THR A 235 -21.41 -8.58 18.20
N LEU A 236 -20.82 -8.78 17.01
CA LEU A 236 -21.53 -9.08 15.78
C LEU A 236 -21.73 -10.59 15.63
N TRP A 237 -22.98 -11.03 15.63
CA TRP A 237 -23.37 -12.44 15.62
C TRP A 237 -24.22 -12.83 14.41
N GLU A 238 -24.67 -11.85 13.62
CA GLU A 238 -25.44 -12.07 12.40
C GLU A 238 -24.47 -12.27 11.23
N ARG A 239 -24.62 -13.38 10.50
CA ARG A 239 -23.84 -13.64 9.28
C ARG A 239 -24.07 -12.52 8.26
N ASP A 240 -23.02 -12.18 7.51
CA ASP A 240 -23.04 -11.16 6.44
C ASP A 240 -23.39 -9.75 6.93
N CYS A 241 -23.14 -9.46 8.21
CA CYS A 241 -23.06 -8.09 8.70
C CYS A 241 -21.65 -7.51 8.45
N ILE A 242 -21.50 -6.20 8.61
CA ILE A 242 -20.23 -5.49 8.44
C ILE A 242 -19.28 -5.88 9.60
N ILE A 243 -18.49 -6.95 9.42
CA ILE A 243 -17.72 -7.63 10.47
C ILE A 243 -16.60 -6.75 11.01
N TYR A 244 -15.94 -5.96 10.17
CA TYR A 244 -14.89 -5.01 10.58
C TYR A 244 -15.34 -3.93 11.58
N MET A 245 -16.58 -3.94 12.07
CA MET A 245 -16.97 -3.08 13.19
C MET A 245 -16.63 -3.68 14.57
N ASP A 246 -16.27 -4.97 14.63
CA ASP A 246 -15.59 -5.64 15.74
C ASP A 246 -14.06 -5.71 15.51
N ASN A 247 -13.31 -6.36 16.41
CA ASN A 247 -12.01 -6.90 16.01
C ASN A 247 -12.25 -8.04 15.02
N ASP A 248 -11.48 -8.10 13.94
CA ASP A 248 -11.66 -9.09 12.89
C ASP A 248 -10.33 -9.72 12.45
N PHE A 249 -10.48 -10.71 11.58
CA PHE A 249 -9.42 -11.25 10.75
C PHE A 249 -9.97 -11.40 9.34
N GLU A 250 -9.20 -10.99 8.34
CA GLU A 250 -9.63 -10.97 6.95
C GLU A 250 -8.67 -11.79 6.07
N ILE A 251 -9.22 -12.49 5.07
CA ILE A 251 -8.49 -13.25 4.05
C ILE A 251 -8.82 -12.67 2.68
N PHE A 252 -7.77 -12.28 1.94
CA PHE A 252 -7.90 -11.75 0.58
C PHE A 252 -7.22 -12.68 -0.43
N LEU A 253 -7.95 -13.13 -1.45
CA LEU A 253 -7.45 -14.05 -2.48
C LEU A 253 -7.66 -13.51 -3.89
N ASN A 254 -6.60 -13.36 -4.66
CA ASN A 254 -6.66 -13.17 -6.11
C ASN A 254 -5.91 -14.34 -6.82
N PRO A 255 -6.61 -15.45 -7.12
CA PRO A 255 -5.99 -16.67 -7.65
C PRO A 255 -5.47 -16.53 -9.08
N THR A 256 -6.01 -15.58 -9.85
CA THR A 256 -5.55 -15.26 -11.21
C THR A 256 -4.30 -14.38 -11.23
N ALA A 257 -3.94 -13.79 -10.08
CA ALA A 257 -2.79 -12.91 -9.92
C ALA A 257 -2.73 -11.76 -10.94
N ASP A 258 -3.88 -11.20 -11.31
CA ASP A 258 -4.02 -10.16 -12.34
C ASP A 258 -4.65 -8.87 -11.80
N GLY A 259 -4.98 -8.82 -10.51
CA GLY A 259 -5.48 -7.63 -9.85
C GLY A 259 -7.01 -7.46 -9.88
N VAL A 260 -7.76 -8.38 -10.49
CA VAL A 260 -9.22 -8.29 -10.66
C VAL A 260 -9.90 -9.64 -10.37
N GLY A 261 -11.18 -9.63 -9.97
CA GLY A 261 -11.89 -10.88 -9.67
C GLY A 261 -11.33 -11.57 -8.43
N TYR A 262 -11.27 -10.85 -7.30
CA TYR A 262 -10.71 -11.34 -6.05
C TYR A 262 -11.79 -11.61 -5.00
N TYR A 263 -11.43 -12.43 -4.01
CA TYR A 263 -12.30 -12.89 -2.94
C TYR A 263 -11.85 -12.30 -1.62
N GLU A 264 -12.82 -12.07 -0.75
CA GLU A 264 -12.59 -11.58 0.60
C GLU A 264 -13.48 -12.37 1.58
N PHE A 265 -12.92 -12.66 2.76
CA PHE A 265 -13.63 -13.28 3.86
C PHE A 265 -13.18 -12.67 5.17
N GLU A 266 -14.12 -12.08 5.91
CA GLU A 266 -13.91 -11.52 7.24
C GLU A 266 -14.50 -12.48 8.28
N ILE A 267 -13.85 -12.55 9.45
CA ILE A 267 -14.34 -13.32 10.59
C ILE A 267 -13.96 -12.66 11.91
N ASN A 268 -14.90 -12.61 12.85
CA ASN A 268 -14.66 -12.07 14.19
C ASN A 268 -14.47 -13.18 15.26
N PRO A 269 -14.14 -12.82 16.52
CA PRO A 269 -13.97 -13.79 17.60
C PRO A 269 -15.22 -14.63 17.97
N LEU A 270 -16.42 -14.24 17.51
CA LEU A 270 -17.66 -15.00 17.68
C LEU A 270 -17.83 -16.11 16.63
N ASN A 271 -16.86 -16.28 15.72
CA ASN A 271 -16.96 -17.14 14.55
C ASN A 271 -18.08 -16.69 13.58
N THR A 272 -18.40 -15.40 13.57
CA THR A 272 -19.34 -14.79 12.62
C THR A 272 -18.55 -14.39 11.38
N GLY A 273 -18.95 -14.91 10.22
CA GLY A 273 -18.27 -14.66 8.95
C GLY A 273 -19.07 -13.76 8.01
N TRP A 274 -18.34 -13.05 7.14
CA TRP A 274 -18.87 -12.33 5.99
C TRP A 274 -17.94 -12.57 4.80
N ASP A 275 -18.47 -13.06 3.69
CA ASP A 275 -17.71 -13.31 2.47
C ASP A 275 -18.21 -12.49 1.30
N MET A 276 -17.27 -12.13 0.43
CA MET A 276 -17.46 -11.12 -0.58
C MET A 276 -16.66 -11.48 -1.84
N PHE A 277 -17.17 -11.01 -2.98
CA PHE A 277 -16.45 -11.08 -4.24
C PHE A 277 -16.35 -9.71 -4.89
N HIS A 278 -15.16 -9.39 -5.38
CA HIS A 278 -14.85 -8.15 -6.08
C HIS A 278 -14.56 -8.45 -7.54
N GLU A 279 -15.47 -8.05 -8.42
CA GLU A 279 -15.37 -8.34 -9.86
C GLU A 279 -14.24 -7.57 -10.54
N THR A 280 -14.04 -6.31 -10.17
CA THR A 280 -12.93 -5.47 -10.62
C THR A 280 -11.99 -5.15 -9.44
N ASP A 281 -10.91 -4.41 -9.68
CA ASP A 281 -10.21 -3.80 -8.55
C ASP A 281 -11.18 -2.84 -7.81
N TYR A 282 -10.98 -2.69 -6.49
CA TYR A 282 -11.90 -1.99 -5.59
C TYR A 282 -12.24 -0.57 -6.07
N HIS A 283 -11.27 0.10 -6.69
CA HIS A 283 -11.35 1.51 -7.08
C HIS A 283 -11.75 1.74 -8.55
N ARG A 284 -11.81 0.70 -9.38
CA ARG A 284 -12.36 0.75 -10.76
C ARG A 284 -13.87 0.54 -10.78
N ALA A 285 -14.57 1.11 -9.81
CA ALA A 285 -16.00 0.90 -9.61
C ALA A 285 -16.33 -0.58 -9.33
N SER A 286 -15.68 -1.14 -8.31
CA SER A 286 -15.97 -2.50 -7.85
C SER A 286 -17.45 -2.70 -7.61
N ALA A 287 -18.04 -3.63 -8.36
CA ALA A 287 -19.20 -4.36 -7.90
C ALA A 287 -18.74 -5.24 -6.73
N LEU A 288 -18.72 -4.67 -5.51
CA LEU A 288 -18.70 -5.50 -4.31
C LEU A 288 -19.99 -6.34 -4.33
N HIS A 289 -19.84 -7.65 -4.45
CA HIS A 289 -20.92 -8.62 -4.38
C HIS A 289 -20.98 -9.17 -2.96
N SER A 290 -21.65 -8.43 -2.07
CA SER A 290 -21.88 -8.85 -0.67
C SER A 290 -23.00 -9.89 -0.52
N ASP A 291 -23.69 -10.22 -1.61
CA ASP A 291 -24.64 -11.34 -1.73
C ASP A 291 -23.94 -12.68 -2.03
N TYR A 292 -22.63 -12.65 -2.26
CA TYR A 292 -21.86 -13.86 -2.53
C TYR A 292 -21.69 -14.70 -1.27
N ASP A 293 -21.94 -16.00 -1.40
CA ASP A 293 -21.76 -17.00 -0.35
C ASP A 293 -20.76 -18.07 -0.85
N VAL A 294 -19.65 -18.27 -0.15
CA VAL A 294 -18.63 -19.26 -0.52
C VAL A 294 -19.17 -20.65 -0.23
N THR A 295 -19.68 -21.31 -1.28
CA THR A 295 -20.27 -22.64 -1.18
C THR A 295 -19.33 -23.63 -0.49
N GLY A 296 -19.73 -24.11 0.69
CA GLY A 296 -19.02 -25.15 1.44
C GLY A 296 -17.83 -24.67 2.27
N LEU A 297 -17.69 -23.35 2.48
CA LEU A 297 -16.70 -22.79 3.40
C LEU A 297 -16.87 -23.37 4.80
N ARG A 298 -15.76 -23.74 5.43
CA ARG A 298 -15.73 -24.16 6.84
C ARG A 298 -14.79 -23.24 7.59
N HIS A 299 -15.25 -22.70 8.70
CA HIS A 299 -14.42 -21.88 9.57
C HIS A 299 -14.76 -22.10 11.04
N ALA A 300 -13.77 -21.92 11.90
CA ALA A 300 -13.91 -22.03 13.33
C ALA A 300 -12.95 -21.08 14.04
N VAL A 301 -13.36 -20.64 15.23
CA VAL A 301 -12.57 -19.77 16.11
C VAL A 301 -12.45 -20.41 17.48
N GLN A 302 -11.24 -20.35 18.04
CA GLN A 302 -11.00 -20.68 19.44
C GLN A 302 -10.44 -19.44 20.17
N VAL A 303 -11.13 -18.98 21.21
CA VAL A 303 -10.63 -17.97 22.13
C VAL A 303 -9.78 -18.64 23.20
N GLN A 304 -8.57 -18.12 23.46
CA GLN A 304 -7.69 -18.54 24.55
C GLN A 304 -7.83 -17.56 25.72
N GLY A 305 -8.99 -17.65 26.39
CA GLY A 305 -9.43 -16.69 27.39
C GLY A 305 -10.96 -16.64 27.52
N THR A 306 -11.51 -15.50 27.91
CA THR A 306 -12.95 -15.28 28.10
C THR A 306 -13.45 -14.14 27.22
N LEU A 307 -14.18 -14.49 26.15
CA LEU A 307 -14.74 -13.52 25.21
C LEU A 307 -15.60 -12.45 25.92
N ASN A 308 -15.37 -11.17 25.59
CA ASN A 308 -16.07 -10.00 26.12
C ASN A 308 -15.96 -9.82 27.64
N TYR A 309 -14.93 -10.39 28.27
CA TYR A 309 -14.67 -10.25 29.70
C TYR A 309 -13.27 -9.66 29.88
N HIS A 310 -13.18 -8.48 30.49
CA HIS A 310 -11.92 -7.72 30.61
C HIS A 310 -11.35 -7.75 32.03
N HIS A 311 -11.93 -8.59 32.91
CA HIS A 311 -11.48 -8.75 34.29
C HIS A 311 -10.47 -9.90 34.45
N ASP A 312 -10.29 -10.73 33.43
CA ASP A 312 -9.14 -11.62 33.25
C ASP A 312 -8.22 -11.07 32.15
N GLU A 313 -7.17 -11.84 31.85
CA GLU A 313 -6.22 -11.52 30.79
C GLU A 313 -6.21 -12.70 29.82
N ASP A 314 -6.67 -12.43 28.60
CA ASP A 314 -6.64 -13.39 27.51
C ASP A 314 -5.23 -13.46 26.93
N THR A 315 -4.98 -14.48 26.11
CA THR A 315 -3.72 -14.57 25.34
C THR A 315 -3.92 -14.33 23.86
N GLY A 316 -5.14 -14.51 23.37
CA GLY A 316 -5.51 -14.30 22.00
C GLY A 316 -6.66 -15.18 21.54
N TRP A 317 -6.75 -15.30 20.23
CA TRP A 317 -7.69 -16.17 19.56
C TRP A 317 -7.05 -16.72 18.28
N THR A 318 -7.53 -17.89 17.87
CA THR A 318 -7.08 -18.58 16.67
C THR A 318 -8.24 -18.79 15.72
N VAL A 319 -7.94 -18.68 14.43
CA VAL A 319 -8.89 -18.88 13.34
C VAL A 319 -8.43 -20.06 12.50
N GLU A 320 -9.35 -20.94 12.14
CA GLU A 320 -9.15 -21.93 11.08
C GLU A 320 -10.17 -21.73 9.97
N VAL A 321 -9.72 -21.81 8.72
CA VAL A 321 -10.58 -21.77 7.54
C VAL A 321 -10.16 -22.88 6.57
N ALA A 322 -11.13 -23.66 6.09
CA ALA A 322 -10.98 -24.56 4.95
C ALA A 322 -11.86 -24.04 3.80
N TRP A 323 -11.22 -23.45 2.80
CA TRP A 323 -11.82 -22.84 1.63
C TRP A 323 -11.88 -23.86 0.47
N PRO A 324 -13.06 -24.31 0.03
CA PRO A 324 -13.17 -25.25 -1.08
C PRO A 324 -12.58 -24.68 -2.37
N LEU A 325 -11.58 -25.32 -2.96
CA LEU A 325 -10.94 -24.81 -4.18
C LEU A 325 -11.96 -24.61 -5.32
N ARG A 326 -12.96 -25.49 -5.41
CA ARG A 326 -13.99 -25.41 -6.45
C ARG A 326 -14.90 -24.18 -6.36
N SER A 327 -15.09 -23.59 -5.17
CA SER A 327 -15.94 -22.40 -5.04
C SER A 327 -15.35 -21.18 -5.76
N LEU A 328 -14.03 -21.14 -5.93
CA LEU A 328 -13.33 -20.09 -6.69
C LEU A 328 -13.74 -20.06 -8.18
N LEU A 329 -14.34 -21.12 -8.72
CA LEU A 329 -14.82 -21.12 -10.11
C LEU A 329 -16.21 -20.50 -10.27
N GLU A 330 -16.97 -20.34 -9.18
CA GLU A 330 -18.38 -19.92 -9.23
C GLU A 330 -18.53 -18.47 -9.69
N ARG A 331 -17.62 -17.59 -9.25
CA ARG A 331 -17.58 -16.18 -9.64
C ARG A 331 -16.42 -15.84 -10.58
N ASN A 332 -15.39 -16.68 -10.67
CA ASN A 332 -14.23 -16.42 -11.52
C ASN A 332 -13.81 -17.68 -12.32
N PRO A 333 -14.43 -17.95 -13.48
CA PRO A 333 -14.13 -19.12 -14.30
C PRO A 333 -12.71 -19.10 -14.90
N ARG A 334 -11.95 -18.01 -14.72
CA ARG A 334 -10.55 -17.88 -15.16
C ARG A 334 -9.56 -18.51 -14.18
N VAL A 335 -9.99 -18.84 -12.96
CA VAL A 335 -9.14 -19.53 -11.97
C VAL A 335 -8.71 -20.89 -12.53
N SER A 336 -7.41 -21.17 -12.48
CA SER A 336 -6.85 -22.43 -12.97
C SER A 336 -6.84 -23.48 -11.85
N LEU A 337 -7.55 -24.58 -12.05
CA LEU A 337 -7.58 -25.74 -11.15
C LEU A 337 -7.39 -27.06 -11.91
N PRO A 338 -6.85 -28.13 -11.27
CA PRO A 338 -6.33 -28.15 -9.89
C PRO A 338 -5.06 -27.29 -9.74
N VAL A 339 -4.77 -26.86 -8.52
CA VAL A 339 -3.54 -26.11 -8.19
C VAL A 339 -2.32 -26.96 -8.52
N ARG A 340 -1.32 -26.35 -9.16
CA ARG A 340 -0.09 -27.01 -9.61
C ARG A 340 1.13 -26.39 -8.93
N ARG A 341 2.19 -27.19 -8.87
CA ARG A 341 3.52 -26.72 -8.45
C ARG A 341 3.92 -25.49 -9.26
N GLY A 342 4.27 -24.40 -8.58
CA GLY A 342 4.70 -23.15 -9.19
C GLY A 342 3.57 -22.20 -9.57
N ASP A 343 2.29 -22.57 -9.38
CA ASP A 343 1.20 -21.60 -9.44
C ASP A 343 1.45 -20.49 -8.41
N VAL A 344 1.09 -19.25 -8.78
CA VAL A 344 1.34 -18.05 -7.98
C VAL A 344 0.05 -17.31 -7.80
N TRP A 345 -0.39 -17.14 -6.57
CA TRP A 345 -1.56 -16.35 -6.23
C TRP A 345 -1.14 -15.07 -5.52
N ARG A 346 -1.94 -14.01 -5.67
CA ARG A 346 -1.82 -12.80 -4.85
C ARG A 346 -2.71 -12.98 -3.63
N VAL A 347 -2.12 -12.90 -2.44
CA VAL A 347 -2.81 -13.13 -1.16
C VAL A 347 -2.40 -12.06 -0.17
N ASN A 348 -3.37 -11.57 0.58
CA ASN A 348 -3.10 -10.81 1.78
C ASN A 348 -4.02 -11.27 2.91
N PHE A 349 -3.68 -10.84 4.10
CA PHE A 349 -4.48 -11.02 5.29
C PHE A 349 -4.53 -9.70 6.01
N SER A 350 -5.63 -9.41 6.68
CA SER A 350 -5.71 -8.26 7.56
C SER A 350 -6.20 -8.66 8.96
N ARG A 351 -5.93 -7.78 9.90
CA ARG A 351 -6.57 -7.69 11.19
C ARG A 351 -6.96 -6.23 11.35
N VAL A 352 -8.24 -5.99 11.48
CA VAL A 352 -8.78 -4.74 11.98
C VAL A 352 -8.81 -4.80 13.49
N GLN A 353 -8.19 -3.80 14.09
CA GLN A 353 -8.14 -3.64 15.52
C GLN A 353 -8.76 -2.29 15.91
N TYR A 354 -9.67 -2.32 16.89
CA TYR A 354 -10.15 -1.10 17.54
C TYR A 354 -9.64 -0.96 18.96
N LEU A 355 -9.69 0.28 19.43
CA LEU A 355 -9.51 0.60 20.83
C LEU A 355 -10.82 0.37 21.57
N HIS A 356 -10.71 -0.18 22.78
CA HIS A 356 -11.84 -0.51 23.64
C HIS A 356 -11.68 0.17 25.00
N ILE A 357 -12.82 0.51 25.60
CA ILE A 357 -12.94 0.99 26.98
C ILE A 357 -13.26 -0.22 27.87
N TYR A 358 -12.49 -0.35 28.96
CA TYR A 358 -12.54 -1.48 29.90
C TYR A 358 -12.96 -1.08 31.33
N ASP A 359 -13.48 0.13 31.55
CA ASP A 359 -13.84 0.65 32.88
C ASP A 359 -15.28 0.31 33.32
N ARG A 360 -16.01 -0.47 32.52
CA ARG A 360 -17.43 -0.83 32.70
C ARG A 360 -17.57 -2.34 32.80
N LEU A 361 -18.68 -2.79 33.40
CA LEU A 361 -19.03 -4.22 33.50
C LEU A 361 -18.94 -4.99 32.16
N TYR A 362 -19.20 -4.30 31.04
CA TYR A 362 -19.00 -4.84 29.70
C TYR A 362 -18.05 -3.93 28.92
N PRO A 363 -17.02 -4.49 28.24
CA PRO A 363 -16.16 -3.71 27.37
C PRO A 363 -16.96 -3.10 26.22
N SER A 364 -16.50 -1.96 25.70
CA SER A 364 -17.12 -1.34 24.53
C SER A 364 -16.08 -0.68 23.65
N LYS A 365 -16.30 -0.72 22.33
CA LYS A 365 -15.48 0.05 21.38
C LYS A 365 -15.44 1.52 21.79
N LEU A 366 -14.25 2.11 21.81
CA LEU A 366 -14.09 3.54 22.03
C LEU A 366 -14.79 4.31 20.89
N PRO A 367 -15.75 5.20 21.19
CA PRO A 367 -16.42 5.97 20.15
C PRO A 367 -15.42 6.78 19.32
N ASP A 368 -15.62 6.77 18.00
CA ASP A 368 -14.74 7.40 17.01
C ASP A 368 -13.27 6.91 17.03
N SER A 369 -12.96 5.75 17.64
CA SER A 369 -11.59 5.25 17.61
C SER A 369 -11.16 4.96 16.18
N PRO A 370 -9.88 5.18 15.85
CA PRO A 370 -9.38 4.72 14.59
C PRO A 370 -9.55 3.22 14.42
N CYS A 371 -9.90 2.83 13.20
CA CYS A 371 -9.65 1.50 12.64
C CYS A 371 -8.13 1.33 12.55
N GLU A 372 -7.59 0.25 13.11
CA GLU A 372 -6.19 -0.10 12.98
C GLU A 372 -6.01 -1.33 12.09
N ASP A 373 -5.64 -1.10 10.83
CA ASP A 373 -5.51 -2.20 9.86
C ASP A 373 -4.07 -2.69 9.78
N TRP A 374 -3.87 -3.93 10.20
CA TRP A 374 -2.58 -4.60 10.15
C TRP A 374 -2.66 -5.74 9.15
N VAL A 375 -1.67 -5.84 8.28
CA VAL A 375 -1.68 -6.75 7.14
C VAL A 375 -0.44 -7.61 7.09
N TRP A 376 -0.55 -8.78 6.45
CA TRP A 376 0.66 -9.55 6.15
C TRP A 376 1.59 -8.80 5.20
N GLN A 377 1.06 -8.10 4.20
CA GLN A 377 1.82 -7.32 3.23
C GLN A 377 1.27 -5.89 3.15
N SER A 378 2.08 -4.89 3.54
CA SER A 378 1.72 -3.48 3.41
C SER A 378 1.50 -3.11 1.94
N THR A 379 0.44 -2.34 1.72
CA THR A 379 0.14 -1.70 0.43
C THR A 379 0.71 -0.28 0.35
N ASP A 380 1.34 0.21 1.43
CA ASP A 380 1.96 1.53 1.62
C ASP A 380 1.06 2.76 1.43
N THR A 381 -0.24 2.54 1.26
CA THR A 381 -1.17 3.56 0.74
C THR A 381 -2.33 3.86 1.64
N GLY A 382 -2.50 3.06 2.69
CA GLY A 382 -3.67 3.15 3.55
C GLY A 382 -4.88 2.36 3.01
N ASP A 383 -4.72 1.68 1.87
CA ASP A 383 -5.78 0.96 1.20
C ASP A 383 -5.45 -0.53 1.13
N LEU A 384 -6.28 -1.37 1.77
CA LEU A 384 -6.08 -2.81 1.85
C LEU A 384 -6.44 -3.51 0.53
N HIS A 385 -7.41 -2.95 -0.22
CA HIS A 385 -7.97 -3.55 -1.43
C HIS A 385 -7.18 -3.20 -2.69
N ASN A 386 -5.86 -3.39 -2.61
CA ASN A 386 -4.92 -3.20 -3.70
C ASN A 386 -4.19 -4.50 -4.07
N PRO A 387 -4.81 -5.41 -4.84
CA PRO A 387 -4.28 -6.75 -5.05
C PRO A 387 -2.94 -6.82 -5.78
N GLU A 388 -2.54 -5.76 -6.48
CA GLU A 388 -1.21 -5.68 -7.10
C GLU A 388 -0.08 -5.62 -6.07
N MET A 389 -0.36 -5.04 -4.90
CA MET A 389 0.63 -4.86 -3.82
C MET A 389 0.69 -6.06 -2.87
N TRP A 390 -0.27 -6.99 -2.94
CA TRP A 390 -0.36 -8.14 -2.05
C TRP A 390 0.80 -9.14 -2.19
N GLY A 391 0.99 -9.96 -1.17
CA GLY A 391 2.04 -10.97 -1.14
C GLY A 391 1.86 -12.03 -2.23
N LYS A 392 2.94 -12.74 -2.55
CA LYS A 392 2.95 -13.83 -3.53
C LYS A 392 2.95 -15.18 -2.80
N VAL A 393 1.92 -15.98 -2.99
CA VAL A 393 1.85 -17.35 -2.49
C VAL A 393 2.18 -18.30 -3.64
N ILE A 394 3.24 -19.09 -3.47
CA ILE A 394 3.72 -20.05 -4.47
C ILE A 394 3.37 -21.47 -4.01
N PHE A 395 2.72 -22.26 -4.84
CA PHE A 395 2.31 -23.61 -4.45
C PHE A 395 3.40 -24.64 -4.70
N SER A 396 3.71 -25.45 -3.68
CA SER A 396 4.59 -26.62 -3.78
C SER A 396 3.78 -27.90 -3.79
N ASP A 397 4.16 -28.87 -4.61
CA ASP A 397 3.62 -30.23 -4.58
C ASP A 397 4.22 -31.09 -3.45
N LEU A 398 5.21 -30.57 -2.72
CA LEU A 398 5.78 -31.23 -1.55
C LEU A 398 4.85 -31.14 -0.33
N VAL A 399 4.95 -32.14 0.53
CA VAL A 399 4.18 -32.22 1.78
C VAL A 399 4.88 -31.43 2.88
N SER A 400 4.12 -30.62 3.61
CA SER A 400 4.63 -29.83 4.73
C SER A 400 5.36 -30.68 5.79
N GLY A 401 6.40 -30.12 6.40
CA GLY A 401 7.21 -30.81 7.43
C GLY A 401 8.12 -31.94 6.93
N THR A 402 8.20 -32.19 5.62
CA THR A 402 9.09 -33.23 5.06
C THR A 402 10.46 -32.67 4.67
N VAL A 403 10.50 -31.87 3.61
CA VAL A 403 11.69 -31.18 3.12
C VAL A 403 11.26 -29.84 2.55
N LEU A 404 12.11 -28.83 2.77
CA LEU A 404 11.89 -27.49 2.26
C LEU A 404 12.05 -27.47 0.73
N ASP A 405 11.14 -26.80 0.03
CA ASP A 405 11.24 -26.57 -1.41
C ASP A 405 12.26 -25.48 -1.72
N THR A 406 13.55 -25.79 -1.57
CA THR A 406 14.65 -24.82 -1.73
C THR A 406 14.67 -24.10 -3.09
N GLN A 407 13.93 -24.59 -4.10
CA GLN A 407 13.76 -23.90 -5.36
C GLN A 407 12.69 -22.80 -5.26
N LEU A 408 11.49 -23.13 -4.77
CA LEU A 408 10.39 -22.16 -4.64
C LEU A 408 10.61 -21.16 -3.49
N GLU A 409 11.33 -21.57 -2.45
CA GLU A 409 11.66 -20.74 -1.28
C GLU A 409 12.66 -19.62 -1.60
N LYS A 410 13.35 -19.71 -2.74
CA LYS A 410 14.10 -18.55 -3.27
C LYS A 410 13.18 -17.41 -3.72
N GLY A 411 11.88 -17.69 -3.85
CA GLY A 411 10.87 -16.73 -4.28
C GLY A 411 11.16 -16.17 -5.67
N PHE A 412 10.79 -14.90 -5.86
CA PHE A 412 11.05 -14.16 -7.08
C PHE A 412 12.25 -13.23 -6.86
N PRO A 413 13.45 -13.61 -7.33
CA PRO A 413 14.62 -12.74 -7.18
C PRO A 413 14.38 -11.45 -7.95
N VAL A 414 14.80 -10.33 -7.37
CA VAL A 414 14.87 -9.05 -8.08
C VAL A 414 15.99 -9.13 -9.10
N TRP A 415 15.66 -8.78 -10.34
CA TRP A 415 16.60 -8.66 -11.42
C TRP A 415 17.43 -7.40 -11.22
N PRO A 416 18.72 -7.41 -11.59
CA PRO A 416 19.51 -6.19 -11.59
C PRO A 416 18.84 -5.17 -12.52
N ALA A 417 18.71 -3.93 -12.06
CA ALA A 417 18.17 -2.85 -12.89
C ALA A 417 19.00 -2.77 -14.19
N PRO A 418 18.34 -2.69 -15.37
CA PRO A 418 19.07 -2.51 -16.62
C PRO A 418 19.86 -1.19 -16.57
N PRO A 419 21.03 -1.11 -17.23
CA PRO A 419 21.79 0.12 -17.27
C PRO A 419 20.99 1.20 -17.99
N ALA A 420 21.14 2.45 -17.55
CA ALA A 420 20.62 3.58 -18.30
C ALA A 420 21.20 3.59 -19.73
N PRO A 421 20.42 3.95 -20.75
CA PRO A 421 20.92 4.04 -22.12
C PRO A 421 22.06 5.06 -22.23
N SER A 422 23.04 4.77 -23.08
CA SER A 422 24.25 5.60 -23.24
C SER A 422 23.99 6.94 -23.93
N GLU A 423 22.93 7.04 -24.73
CA GLU A 423 22.49 8.25 -25.42
C GLU A 423 20.96 8.33 -25.40
N ARG A 424 20.41 9.53 -25.14
CA ARG A 424 18.96 9.81 -25.25
C ARG A 424 18.66 10.25 -26.69
N LEU A 425 17.71 9.58 -27.35
CA LEU A 425 17.22 9.97 -28.68
C LEU A 425 16.39 11.26 -28.61
N ALA A 426 16.13 11.89 -29.76
CA ALA A 426 15.33 13.11 -29.86
C ALA A 426 14.01 13.01 -29.07
N ASP A 427 13.67 14.09 -28.35
CA ASP A 427 12.71 14.03 -27.23
C ASP A 427 11.27 13.68 -27.64
N MET A 428 10.85 13.96 -28.88
CA MET A 428 9.50 13.64 -29.36
C MET A 428 9.49 12.88 -30.70
N VAL A 429 8.40 12.15 -30.93
CA VAL A 429 8.08 11.43 -32.18
C VAL A 429 6.81 12.04 -32.80
N TYR A 430 6.85 12.33 -34.10
CA TYR A 430 5.68 12.82 -34.82
C TYR A 430 4.81 11.67 -35.32
N PHE A 431 3.52 11.74 -35.02
CA PHE A 431 2.48 10.90 -35.58
C PHE A 431 1.65 11.74 -36.57
N PRO A 432 1.60 11.35 -37.86
CA PRO A 432 0.77 12.06 -38.83
C PRO A 432 -0.73 11.86 -38.53
N PRO A 433 -1.61 12.75 -39.06
CA PRO A 433 -3.05 12.56 -38.97
C PRO A 433 -3.45 11.17 -39.45
N CYS A 434 -4.33 10.50 -38.72
CA CYS A 434 -4.71 9.13 -39.03
C CYS A 434 -6.10 8.76 -38.52
N SER A 435 -6.58 7.65 -39.07
CA SER A 435 -7.78 6.95 -38.66
C SER A 435 -7.36 5.57 -38.17
N PHE A 436 -7.69 5.20 -36.94
CA PHE A 436 -7.30 3.90 -36.37
C PHE A 436 -8.43 3.25 -35.57
N VAL A 437 -8.29 1.96 -35.30
CA VAL A 437 -9.21 1.21 -34.44
C VAL A 437 -8.65 1.22 -33.02
N MET A 438 -9.44 1.76 -32.09
CA MET A 438 -9.15 1.85 -30.66
C MET A 438 -9.97 0.80 -29.90
N GLY A 439 -9.34 0.12 -28.94
CA GLY A 439 -9.91 -0.94 -28.13
C GLY A 439 -9.87 -2.32 -28.82
N PRO A 440 -9.79 -3.43 -28.05
CA PRO A 440 -9.96 -4.79 -28.55
C PRO A 440 -11.42 -5.17 -28.87
N ASP A 441 -11.57 -6.33 -29.51
CA ASP A 441 -12.83 -7.06 -29.73
C ASP A 441 -13.35 -7.71 -28.41
N PRO A 442 -14.66 -8.02 -28.26
CA PRO A 442 -15.55 -7.57 -27.20
C PRO A 442 -15.41 -8.31 -25.85
N THR A 443 -14.35 -9.10 -25.63
CA THR A 443 -14.24 -9.96 -24.44
C THR A 443 -13.84 -9.22 -23.16
N ASP A 444 -13.60 -7.91 -23.25
CA ASP A 444 -13.29 -7.05 -22.09
C ASP A 444 -14.14 -5.78 -22.16
N ALA A 445 -15.26 -5.74 -21.43
CA ALA A 445 -16.22 -4.63 -21.44
C ALA A 445 -15.58 -3.27 -21.05
N LEU A 446 -14.49 -3.27 -20.27
CA LEU A 446 -13.77 -2.05 -19.90
C LEU A 446 -12.96 -1.46 -21.08
N ARG A 447 -12.67 -2.29 -22.09
CA ARG A 447 -11.83 -1.99 -23.26
C ARG A 447 -12.57 -2.17 -24.58
N SER A 448 -13.89 -2.41 -24.54
CA SER A 448 -14.69 -2.80 -25.69
C SER A 448 -15.93 -1.89 -25.85
N PRO A 449 -16.51 -1.82 -27.06
CA PRO A 449 -16.03 -2.43 -28.29
C PRO A 449 -14.91 -1.62 -28.97
N ALA A 450 -14.13 -2.33 -29.79
CA ALA A 450 -13.27 -1.73 -30.80
C ALA A 450 -14.06 -0.71 -31.63
N HIS A 451 -13.56 0.52 -31.74
CA HIS A 451 -14.23 1.59 -32.48
C HIS A 451 -13.22 2.47 -33.21
N ARG A 452 -13.71 3.15 -34.25
CA ARG A 452 -12.87 3.99 -35.11
C ARG A 452 -12.67 5.37 -34.49
N VAL A 453 -11.43 5.84 -34.45
CA VAL A 453 -11.06 7.17 -33.96
C VAL A 453 -10.23 7.91 -35.01
N GLU A 454 -10.55 9.17 -35.23
CA GLU A 454 -9.79 10.10 -36.07
C GLU A 454 -8.89 10.96 -35.18
N LEU A 455 -7.61 11.05 -35.53
CA LEU A 455 -6.62 11.86 -34.82
C LEU A 455 -5.95 12.83 -35.80
N GLU A 456 -5.84 14.09 -35.39
CA GLU A 456 -4.95 15.06 -36.03
C GLU A 456 -3.49 14.68 -35.79
N GLY A 457 -2.57 15.31 -36.54
CA GLY A 457 -1.14 15.12 -36.32
C GLY A 457 -0.70 15.64 -34.96
N TYR A 458 0.21 14.92 -34.29
CA TYR A 458 0.75 15.32 -32.99
C TYR A 458 2.17 14.80 -32.78
N TRP A 459 2.92 15.49 -31.94
CA TRP A 459 4.18 15.02 -31.39
C TRP A 459 3.93 14.39 -30.02
N MET A 460 4.61 13.30 -29.70
CA MET A 460 4.56 12.66 -28.38
C MET A 460 5.97 12.46 -27.85
N ASP A 461 6.16 12.72 -26.56
CA ASP A 461 7.44 12.45 -25.89
C ASP A 461 7.83 10.98 -26.05
N ARG A 462 9.10 10.76 -26.36
CA ARG A 462 9.68 9.43 -26.57
C ARG A 462 9.72 8.61 -25.27
N TYR A 463 9.95 9.28 -24.16
CA TYR A 463 10.09 8.72 -22.82
C TYR A 463 9.09 9.41 -21.88
N PRO A 464 8.71 8.76 -20.76
CA PRO A 464 8.05 9.47 -19.67
C PRO A 464 8.95 10.58 -19.12
N VAL A 465 8.33 11.61 -18.54
CA VAL A 465 9.04 12.70 -17.86
C VAL A 465 9.84 12.13 -16.70
N THR A 466 11.10 12.53 -16.60
CA THR A 466 12.05 12.03 -15.62
C THR A 466 11.98 12.79 -14.29
N VAL A 467 12.52 12.17 -13.25
CA VAL A 467 12.70 12.77 -11.92
C VAL A 467 13.49 14.08 -12.00
N ALA A 468 14.58 14.13 -12.78
CA ALA A 468 15.38 15.34 -12.93
C ALA A 468 14.62 16.47 -13.62
N GLU A 469 13.87 16.17 -14.67
CA GLU A 469 13.04 17.13 -15.38
C GLU A 469 11.93 17.70 -14.49
N PHE A 470 11.24 16.84 -13.73
CA PHE A 470 10.18 17.29 -12.84
C PHE A 470 10.72 18.09 -11.64
N ALA A 471 11.85 17.68 -11.05
CA ALA A 471 12.51 18.44 -9.99
C ALA A 471 12.96 19.83 -10.46
N ALA A 472 13.41 19.96 -11.72
CA ALA A 472 13.74 21.26 -12.31
C ALA A 472 12.50 22.16 -12.46
N PHE A 473 11.37 21.59 -12.90
CA PHE A 473 10.08 22.29 -12.95
C PHE A 473 9.65 22.80 -11.56
N LEU A 474 9.73 21.95 -10.54
CA LEU A 474 9.40 22.33 -9.17
C LEU A 474 10.29 23.46 -8.64
N ASN A 475 11.61 23.39 -8.89
CA ASN A 475 12.56 24.46 -8.52
C ASN A 475 12.32 25.77 -9.29
N ALA A 476 11.71 25.72 -10.48
CA ALA A 476 11.36 26.89 -11.27
C ALA A 476 10.05 27.59 -10.82
N GLY A 477 9.44 27.13 -9.71
CA GLY A 477 8.18 27.67 -9.19
C GLY A 477 6.95 26.89 -9.62
N GLY A 478 7.12 25.74 -10.28
CA GLY A 478 6.06 24.76 -10.46
C GLY A 478 5.57 24.23 -9.11
N SER A 479 4.31 23.82 -9.05
CA SER A 479 3.72 23.26 -7.84
C SER A 479 3.00 21.95 -8.15
N ASP A 480 3.20 20.96 -7.30
CA ASP A 480 2.26 19.83 -7.20
C ASP A 480 1.38 20.08 -5.98
N GLU A 481 0.12 20.47 -6.18
CA GLU A 481 -0.81 20.69 -5.06
C GLU A 481 -1.16 19.38 -4.33
N TYR A 482 -0.69 18.22 -4.81
CA TYR A 482 -0.97 16.91 -4.26
C TYR A 482 0.30 16.05 -4.19
N TYR A 483 1.39 16.58 -3.65
CA TYR A 483 2.54 15.76 -3.27
C TYR A 483 2.09 14.72 -2.25
N LEU A 484 1.72 13.56 -2.76
CA LEU A 484 1.10 12.48 -2.03
C LEU A 484 2.02 12.06 -0.88
N THR A 485 1.45 11.48 0.18
CA THR A 485 2.22 10.90 1.28
C THR A 485 3.32 9.96 0.78
N CYS A 486 3.14 9.29 -0.37
CA CYS A 486 4.13 8.40 -0.99
C CYS A 486 5.33 9.13 -1.66
N MET A 487 5.23 10.42 -2.01
CA MET A 487 6.42 11.21 -2.42
C MET A 487 7.31 11.60 -1.22
N ARG A 488 6.90 11.27 0.00
CA ARG A 488 7.74 11.42 1.21
C ARG A 488 8.83 10.35 1.34
N LEU A 489 8.91 9.39 0.41
CA LEU A 489 10.05 8.49 0.26
C LEU A 489 10.89 8.90 -0.95
N PRO A 490 11.92 9.74 -0.75
CA PRO A 490 12.87 10.05 -1.81
C PRO A 490 13.46 8.79 -2.49
N GLU A 491 13.62 7.70 -1.75
CA GLU A 491 14.06 6.41 -2.29
C GLU A 491 13.12 5.81 -3.34
N ARG A 492 11.81 6.11 -3.27
CA ARG A 492 10.82 5.64 -4.24
C ARG A 492 10.53 6.68 -5.31
N CYS A 493 10.21 7.93 -4.93
CA CYS A 493 9.86 8.97 -5.90
C CYS A 493 11.08 9.58 -6.61
N GLY A 494 12.28 9.47 -6.02
CA GLY A 494 13.51 10.04 -6.56
C GLY A 494 13.76 11.51 -6.22
N ILE A 495 12.87 12.17 -5.46
CA ILE A 495 12.96 13.60 -5.13
C ILE A 495 13.00 13.81 -3.61
N VAL A 496 13.94 14.62 -3.15
CA VAL A 496 14.02 15.12 -1.77
C VAL A 496 13.54 16.57 -1.76
N CYS A 497 12.56 16.87 -0.92
CA CYS A 497 12.16 18.24 -0.60
C CYS A 497 12.99 18.72 0.61
N GLU A 498 13.86 19.72 0.41
CA GLU A 498 14.74 20.26 1.46
C GLU A 498 14.19 21.56 2.08
N GLY A 499 13.07 22.04 1.55
CA GLY A 499 12.37 23.24 2.02
C GLY A 499 11.44 23.81 0.94
N PRO A 500 10.72 24.91 1.25
CA PRO A 500 9.87 25.60 0.28
C PRO A 500 10.59 25.91 -1.03
N GLY A 501 10.15 25.30 -2.13
CA GLY A 501 10.71 25.57 -3.46
C GLY A 501 12.12 25.00 -3.71
N VAL A 502 12.63 24.13 -2.83
CA VAL A 502 13.98 23.55 -2.94
C VAL A 502 13.89 22.03 -3.04
N TYR A 503 14.19 21.52 -4.23
CA TYR A 503 14.10 20.10 -4.57
C TYR A 503 15.43 19.58 -5.07
N ARG A 504 15.84 18.44 -4.53
CA ARG A 504 17.05 17.74 -4.95
C ARG A 504 16.70 16.35 -5.43
N VAL A 505 17.32 15.95 -6.53
CA VAL A 505 17.21 14.58 -7.05
C VAL A 505 18.02 13.64 -6.15
N VAL A 506 17.47 12.45 -5.88
CA VAL A 506 18.21 11.36 -5.25
C VAL A 506 19.26 10.86 -6.24
N PRO A 507 20.56 10.82 -5.86
CA PRO A 507 21.62 10.37 -6.75
C PRO A 507 21.33 9.01 -7.39
N GLY A 508 21.46 8.92 -8.71
CA GLY A 508 21.16 7.72 -9.50
C GLY A 508 19.71 7.58 -9.94
N ARG A 509 18.82 8.49 -9.53
CA ARG A 509 17.39 8.49 -9.92
C ARG A 509 17.07 9.50 -11.02
N GLU A 510 18.06 10.24 -11.52
CA GLU A 510 17.89 11.36 -12.44
C GLU A 510 17.08 10.99 -13.69
N ASN A 511 17.38 9.83 -14.27
CA ASN A 511 16.77 9.33 -15.50
C ASN A 511 15.62 8.35 -15.26
N HIS A 512 15.19 8.15 -14.01
CA HIS A 512 13.99 7.37 -13.75
C HIS A 512 12.75 8.20 -14.09
N PRO A 513 11.64 7.58 -14.51
CA PRO A 513 10.39 8.31 -14.68
C PRO A 513 9.95 8.88 -13.33
N VAL A 514 9.43 10.10 -13.34
CA VAL A 514 8.75 10.65 -12.18
C VAL A 514 7.50 9.82 -11.89
N VAL A 515 7.19 9.65 -10.61
CA VAL A 515 6.12 8.77 -10.13
C VAL A 515 5.42 9.42 -8.93
N TYR A 516 4.16 9.06 -8.71
CA TYR A 516 3.27 9.62 -7.67
C TYR A 516 2.92 11.10 -7.91
N VAL A 517 2.83 11.51 -9.17
CA VAL A 517 2.48 12.88 -9.58
C VAL A 517 0.96 12.99 -9.75
N GLY A 518 0.35 14.02 -9.16
CA GLY A 518 -1.07 14.33 -9.36
C GLY A 518 -1.36 14.83 -10.78
N PHE A 519 -2.59 14.62 -11.28
CA PHE A 519 -2.97 15.05 -12.63
C PHE A 519 -2.71 16.55 -12.87
N GLU A 520 -3.10 17.40 -11.92
CA GLU A 520 -2.97 18.86 -12.07
C GLU A 520 -1.49 19.29 -12.15
N ALA A 521 -0.59 18.60 -11.44
CA ALA A 521 0.84 18.86 -11.50
C ALA A 521 1.46 18.40 -12.82
N ALA A 522 1.06 17.22 -13.32
CA ALA A 522 1.46 16.73 -14.63
C ALA A 522 0.97 17.68 -15.75
N ALA A 523 -0.27 18.17 -15.65
CA ALA A 523 -0.84 19.12 -16.58
C ALA A 523 -0.12 20.48 -16.53
N ALA A 524 0.19 20.98 -15.33
CA ALA A 524 0.96 22.22 -15.15
C ALA A 524 2.38 22.11 -15.72
N TYR A 525 3.06 20.97 -15.52
CA TYR A 525 4.34 20.69 -16.16
C TYR A 525 4.21 20.78 -17.68
N ALA A 526 3.26 20.05 -18.28
CA ALA A 526 3.08 20.04 -19.73
C ALA A 526 2.80 21.46 -20.27
N GLN A 527 1.92 22.22 -19.60
CA GLN A 527 1.61 23.59 -19.97
C GLN A 527 2.81 24.54 -19.88
N SER A 528 3.72 24.34 -18.91
CA SER A 528 4.94 25.15 -18.78
C SER A 528 5.86 25.06 -20.00
N LEU A 529 5.74 23.97 -20.78
CA LEU A 529 6.46 23.74 -22.03
C LEU A 529 5.65 24.12 -23.28
N GLY A 530 4.42 24.64 -23.11
CA GLY A 530 3.46 24.85 -24.21
C GLY A 530 2.87 23.56 -24.77
N ASN A 531 2.94 22.46 -24.02
CA ASN A 531 2.42 21.14 -24.37
C ASN A 531 1.13 20.81 -23.58
N THR A 532 0.58 19.62 -23.80
CA THR A 532 -0.53 19.04 -23.00
C THR A 532 -0.23 17.57 -22.65
N LEU A 533 -1.01 16.99 -21.74
CA LEU A 533 -1.05 15.53 -21.56
C LEU A 533 -1.80 14.88 -22.74
N PRO A 534 -1.47 13.61 -23.08
CA PRO A 534 -2.14 12.90 -24.17
C PRO A 534 -3.62 12.67 -23.88
N THR A 535 -4.43 12.60 -24.93
CA THR A 535 -5.72 11.88 -24.87
C THR A 535 -5.46 10.37 -24.80
N GLU A 536 -6.41 9.60 -24.28
CA GLU A 536 -6.25 8.13 -24.28
C GLU A 536 -6.13 7.55 -25.69
N ALA A 537 -6.75 8.19 -26.69
CA ALA A 537 -6.67 7.79 -28.09
C ALA A 537 -5.29 8.07 -28.70
N GLN A 538 -4.69 9.24 -28.45
CA GLN A 538 -3.31 9.52 -28.88
C GLN A 538 -2.32 8.54 -28.25
N TRP A 539 -2.51 8.23 -26.96
CA TRP A 539 -1.68 7.27 -26.24
C TRP A 539 -1.79 5.87 -26.84
N GLU A 540 -3.03 5.38 -27.04
CA GLU A 540 -3.24 4.05 -27.59
C GLU A 540 -2.77 3.94 -29.03
N ARG A 541 -3.02 4.94 -29.88
CA ARG A 541 -2.48 4.96 -31.24
C ARG A 541 -0.96 4.80 -31.26
N ALA A 542 -0.25 5.42 -30.32
CA ALA A 542 1.20 5.29 -30.23
C ALA A 542 1.64 3.88 -29.81
N ALA A 543 0.95 3.28 -28.83
CA ALA A 543 1.27 1.92 -28.35
C ALA A 543 0.79 0.82 -29.32
N HIS A 544 -0.48 0.84 -29.69
CA HIS A 544 -1.19 -0.17 -30.49
C HIS A 544 -0.83 -0.12 -31.99
N GLY A 545 -0.39 1.04 -32.49
CA GLY A 545 -0.09 1.23 -33.91
C GLY A 545 -1.34 1.31 -34.79
N LEU A 546 -1.15 1.30 -36.12
CA LEU A 546 -2.27 1.21 -37.08
C LEU A 546 -2.65 -0.24 -37.39
N GLU A 547 -1.75 -1.16 -37.12
CA GLU A 547 -1.87 -2.60 -37.37
C GLU A 547 -2.56 -3.35 -36.22
N GLY A 548 -2.71 -2.73 -35.05
CA GLY A 548 -3.43 -3.30 -33.92
C GLY A 548 -2.61 -4.26 -33.05
N ARG A 549 -1.37 -3.90 -32.69
CA ARG A 549 -0.45 -4.72 -31.88
C ARG A 549 -0.96 -4.95 -30.46
N ALA A 550 -0.86 -6.18 -29.93
CA ALA A 550 -1.25 -6.46 -28.55
C ALA A 550 -0.43 -5.68 -27.51
N TYR A 551 0.87 -5.49 -27.79
CA TYR A 551 1.82 -4.72 -26.98
C TYR A 551 2.55 -3.66 -27.82
N PRO A 552 3.20 -2.65 -27.22
CA PRO A 552 3.93 -1.62 -27.95
C PRO A 552 4.93 -2.17 -29.00
N TRP A 553 5.58 -3.28 -28.68
CA TRP A 553 6.58 -3.94 -29.52
C TRP A 553 6.01 -4.94 -30.55
N GLY A 554 4.73 -5.31 -30.46
CA GLY A 554 4.10 -6.34 -31.29
C GLY A 554 3.28 -7.36 -30.50
N ASP A 555 3.15 -8.56 -31.04
CA ASP A 555 2.30 -9.64 -30.47
C ASP A 555 3.10 -10.71 -29.71
N ALA A 556 4.41 -10.53 -29.59
CA ALA A 556 5.24 -11.41 -28.78
C ALA A 556 4.79 -11.32 -27.30
N PRO A 557 4.60 -12.46 -26.61
CA PRO A 557 4.26 -12.48 -25.19
C PRO A 557 5.26 -11.68 -24.36
N ILE A 558 4.75 -10.99 -23.34
CA ILE A 558 5.59 -10.24 -22.43
C ILE A 558 6.51 -11.16 -21.61
N ASP A 559 7.75 -10.72 -21.46
CA ASP A 559 8.69 -11.21 -20.46
C ASP A 559 9.44 -10.01 -19.84
N PRO A 560 10.13 -10.16 -18.69
CA PRO A 560 10.79 -9.05 -18.00
C PRO A 560 11.81 -8.27 -18.83
N SER A 561 12.30 -8.81 -19.96
CA SER A 561 13.21 -8.09 -20.87
C SER A 561 12.53 -7.07 -21.80
N TYR A 562 11.19 -7.04 -21.85
CA TYR A 562 10.42 -6.08 -22.64
C TYR A 562 9.94 -4.87 -21.84
N ALA A 563 9.68 -5.02 -20.54
CA ALA A 563 9.13 -3.96 -19.72
C ALA A 563 9.39 -4.18 -18.23
N ASN A 564 9.26 -3.12 -17.43
CA ASN A 564 9.30 -3.20 -15.97
C ASN A 564 7.89 -3.36 -15.39
N TYR A 565 7.57 -4.53 -14.84
CA TYR A 565 6.26 -4.87 -14.28
C TYR A 565 6.41 -5.92 -13.16
N ASP A 566 5.33 -6.17 -12.40
CA ASP A 566 5.20 -7.22 -11.37
C ASP A 566 6.37 -7.34 -10.37
N PHE A 567 7.00 -6.21 -10.04
CA PHE A 567 8.13 -6.10 -9.12
C PHE A 567 9.42 -6.79 -9.56
N HIS A 568 9.57 -7.17 -10.84
CA HIS A 568 10.76 -7.86 -11.33
C HIS A 568 12.06 -7.09 -11.06
N TYR A 569 12.00 -5.75 -11.04
CA TYR A 569 13.13 -4.85 -10.77
C TYR A 569 13.02 -4.09 -9.45
N GLY A 570 11.93 -4.33 -8.70
CA GLY A 570 11.65 -3.75 -7.38
C GLY A 570 11.53 -2.22 -7.30
N GLY A 571 11.25 -1.55 -8.41
CA GLY A 571 11.03 -0.10 -8.45
C GLY A 571 11.01 0.37 -9.89
N THR A 572 10.88 1.68 -10.12
CA THR A 572 11.08 2.23 -11.46
C THR A 572 12.51 2.01 -11.93
N THR A 573 12.70 1.89 -13.24
CA THR A 573 13.99 1.77 -13.93
C THR A 573 14.27 3.02 -14.77
N PRO A 574 15.53 3.34 -15.12
CA PRO A 574 15.80 4.46 -16.02
C PRO A 574 15.00 4.36 -17.31
N VAL A 575 14.49 5.48 -17.81
CA VAL A 575 13.73 5.50 -19.07
C VAL A 575 14.60 4.98 -20.23
N GLY A 576 14.00 4.22 -21.14
CA GLY A 576 14.71 3.62 -22.28
C GLY A 576 15.48 2.34 -21.97
N SER A 577 15.38 1.81 -20.75
CA SER A 577 16.06 0.57 -20.32
C SER A 577 15.64 -0.69 -21.09
N PHE A 578 14.48 -0.66 -21.76
CA PHE A 578 13.91 -1.81 -22.47
C PHE A 578 13.77 -1.56 -23.98
N PRO A 579 14.87 -1.61 -24.75
CA PRO A 579 14.81 -1.36 -26.20
C PRO A 579 13.98 -2.38 -26.97
N LYS A 580 13.83 -3.61 -26.46
CA LYS A 580 12.94 -4.62 -27.05
C LYS A 580 11.46 -4.27 -26.87
N GLY A 581 11.13 -3.49 -25.84
CA GLY A 581 9.77 -3.04 -25.56
C GLY A 581 9.37 -1.74 -26.26
N ALA A 582 10.27 -1.17 -27.06
CA ALA A 582 9.97 0.07 -27.77
C ALA A 582 8.98 -0.17 -28.92
N THR A 583 8.20 0.86 -29.26
CA THR A 583 7.40 0.85 -30.48
C THR A 583 8.29 0.91 -31.73
N PRO A 584 7.80 0.52 -32.93
CA PRO A 584 8.53 0.69 -34.18
C PRO A 584 8.93 2.15 -34.47
N GLU A 585 8.11 3.11 -34.03
CA GLU A 585 8.38 4.56 -34.12
C GLU A 585 9.39 5.05 -33.07
N GLY A 586 9.79 4.16 -32.15
CA GLY A 586 10.85 4.35 -31.17
C GLY A 586 10.40 5.01 -29.87
N LEU A 587 9.14 4.87 -29.45
CA LEU A 587 8.71 5.26 -28.11
C LEU A 587 9.06 4.15 -27.12
N PHE A 588 9.54 4.54 -25.95
CA PHE A 588 9.95 3.62 -24.89
C PHE A 588 9.02 3.75 -23.68
N ASP A 589 8.99 2.69 -22.87
CA ASP A 589 8.24 2.63 -21.61
C ASP A 589 6.75 2.99 -21.79
N MET A 590 6.18 2.70 -22.96
CA MET A 590 4.72 2.77 -23.18
C MET A 590 4.01 1.72 -22.32
N THR A 591 4.69 0.66 -21.91
CA THR A 591 4.15 -0.40 -21.06
C THR A 591 5.07 -0.61 -19.88
N GLY A 592 4.50 -0.69 -18.68
CA GLY A 592 5.24 -0.84 -17.42
C GLY A 592 5.93 0.46 -16.98
N ASN A 593 6.85 0.32 -16.02
CA ASN A 593 7.55 1.42 -15.35
C ASN A 593 6.60 2.34 -14.58
N VAL A 594 5.82 3.21 -15.22
CA VAL A 594 4.81 4.08 -14.55
C VAL A 594 3.51 4.12 -15.35
N LYS A 595 2.38 4.23 -14.64
CA LYS A 595 1.11 4.55 -15.29
C LYS A 595 1.18 5.98 -15.79
N GLU A 596 0.54 6.28 -16.91
CA GLU A 596 0.60 7.61 -17.51
C GLU A 596 -0.75 8.31 -17.51
N HIS A 597 -0.77 9.55 -17.02
CA HIS A 597 -1.95 10.42 -17.05
C HIS A 597 -2.39 10.71 -18.49
N THR A 598 -3.72 10.69 -18.69
CA THR A 598 -4.35 11.21 -19.91
C THR A 598 -5.41 12.26 -19.57
N VAL A 599 -5.77 13.11 -20.52
CA VAL A 599 -6.86 14.09 -20.34
C VAL A 599 -8.25 13.50 -20.50
N SER A 600 -8.37 12.26 -20.98
CA SER A 600 -9.65 11.62 -21.28
C SER A 600 -10.35 11.13 -20.02
N TRP A 601 -11.67 11.31 -19.97
CA TRP A 601 -12.50 10.75 -18.89
C TRP A 601 -12.65 9.23 -19.06
N PHE A 602 -12.71 8.51 -17.94
CA PHE A 602 -12.93 7.06 -17.93
C PHE A 602 -14.41 6.75 -18.12
N GLU A 603 -14.81 6.70 -19.39
CA GLU A 603 -16.17 6.43 -19.83
C GLU A 603 -16.22 5.16 -20.70
N PRO A 604 -17.39 4.50 -20.82
CA PRO A 604 -17.56 3.40 -21.77
C PRO A 604 -17.17 3.84 -23.17
N TYR A 605 -16.63 2.91 -23.96
CA TYR A 605 -16.44 3.17 -25.38
C TYR A 605 -17.78 3.30 -26.11
N PRO A 606 -17.83 3.99 -27.27
CA PRO A 606 -19.04 4.12 -28.05
C PRO A 606 -19.67 2.75 -28.36
N GLY A 607 -20.90 2.52 -27.90
CA GLY A 607 -21.61 1.24 -28.06
C GLY A 607 -21.25 0.18 -27.03
N GLY A 608 -20.39 0.50 -26.05
CA GLY A 608 -20.10 -0.35 -24.90
C GLY A 608 -21.17 -0.28 -23.83
N GLU A 609 -21.19 -1.30 -22.97
CA GLU A 609 -22.08 -1.34 -21.82
C GLU A 609 -21.74 -0.21 -20.83
N PRO A 610 -22.74 0.39 -20.16
CA PRO A 610 -22.49 1.36 -19.11
C PRO A 610 -21.57 0.74 -18.05
N MET A 611 -20.43 1.40 -17.83
CA MET A 611 -19.56 1.11 -16.70
C MET A 611 -20.39 1.33 -15.44
N ILE A 612 -20.37 0.38 -14.49
CA ILE A 612 -21.16 0.44 -13.24
C ILE A 612 -20.58 1.51 -12.31
N TYR A 613 -20.61 2.78 -12.72
CA TYR A 613 -20.20 3.94 -11.92
C TYR A 613 -21.37 4.58 -11.17
N LEU A 614 -22.57 3.99 -11.23
CA LEU A 614 -23.82 4.72 -10.95
C LEU A 614 -24.78 4.05 -9.95
N GLY A 615 -24.36 3.01 -9.23
CA GLY A 615 -25.22 2.30 -8.28
C GLY A 615 -24.73 2.22 -6.83
N MET A 616 -23.43 2.39 -6.58
CA MET A 616 -22.85 2.12 -5.27
C MET A 616 -23.09 3.29 -4.30
N ARG A 617 -24.04 3.10 -3.39
CA ARG A 617 -24.14 3.83 -2.13
C ARG A 617 -23.45 3.04 -1.04
N GLU A 618 -22.15 2.82 -1.19
CA GLU A 618 -21.33 2.55 -0.01
C GLU A 618 -21.40 3.80 0.91
N PRO A 619 -21.48 3.66 2.24
CA PRO A 619 -21.53 4.80 3.16
C PRO A 619 -20.33 5.77 3.04
N PHE A 620 -19.26 5.34 2.37
CA PHE A 620 -17.96 5.98 2.35
C PHE A 620 -17.61 6.71 1.05
N ILE A 621 -18.27 6.39 -0.08
CA ILE A 621 -18.07 7.10 -1.35
C ILE A 621 -19.07 8.27 -1.40
N ARG A 622 -18.62 9.44 -0.92
CA ARG A 622 -19.50 10.58 -0.67
C ARG A 622 -20.08 11.24 -1.92
N GLU A 623 -19.50 11.06 -3.11
CA GLU A 623 -20.02 11.55 -4.41
C GLU A 623 -19.50 10.68 -5.57
N PRO A 624 -20.19 10.61 -6.73
CA PRO A 624 -19.66 9.93 -7.92
C PRO A 624 -18.40 10.66 -8.41
N ALA A 625 -17.24 10.13 -8.03
CA ALA A 625 -15.95 10.64 -8.50
C ALA A 625 -15.80 10.32 -10.00
N ARG A 626 -15.63 11.35 -10.83
CA ARG A 626 -15.22 11.17 -12.23
C ARG A 626 -13.71 10.97 -12.28
N PHE A 627 -13.28 9.85 -12.84
CA PHE A 627 -11.87 9.52 -13.01
C PHE A 627 -11.40 9.79 -14.44
N ARG A 628 -10.13 10.13 -14.60
CA ARG A 628 -9.46 10.19 -15.90
C ARG A 628 -8.81 8.86 -16.21
N VAL A 629 -8.73 8.51 -17.49
CA VAL A 629 -8.05 7.30 -17.95
C VAL A 629 -6.56 7.44 -17.67
N VAL A 630 -5.96 6.37 -17.17
CA VAL A 630 -4.52 6.20 -17.08
C VAL A 630 -4.12 4.95 -17.87
N ARG A 631 -2.93 4.98 -18.46
CA ARG A 631 -2.48 3.98 -19.45
C ARG A 631 -1.13 3.36 -19.09
N GLY A 632 -0.78 2.27 -19.78
CA GLY A 632 0.56 1.65 -19.76
C GLY A 632 0.84 0.66 -18.64
N GLY A 633 0.08 0.70 -17.54
CA GLY A 633 0.42 -0.08 -16.35
C GLY A 633 1.65 0.48 -15.62
N ALA A 634 2.17 -0.20 -14.61
CA ALA A 634 3.32 0.26 -13.83
C ALA A 634 4.21 -0.91 -13.40
N TRP A 635 5.35 -0.59 -12.80
CA TRP A 635 6.30 -1.56 -12.23
C TRP A 635 5.68 -2.52 -11.20
N THR A 636 4.54 -2.17 -10.60
CA THR A 636 3.77 -2.99 -9.64
C THR A 636 2.69 -3.86 -10.29
N LYS A 637 2.23 -3.48 -11.49
CA LYS A 637 1.10 -4.13 -12.17
C LYS A 637 1.52 -5.44 -12.81
N GLN A 638 0.59 -6.37 -12.90
CA GLN A 638 0.80 -7.73 -13.38
C GLN A 638 0.75 -7.80 -14.93
N PRO A 639 1.23 -8.89 -15.57
CA PRO A 639 1.27 -9.03 -17.03
C PRO A 639 -0.02 -8.69 -17.78
N ALA A 640 -1.18 -9.02 -17.20
CA ALA A 640 -2.49 -8.74 -17.79
C ALA A 640 -2.78 -7.24 -18.00
N CYS A 641 -2.04 -6.39 -17.27
CA CYS A 641 -2.17 -4.94 -17.27
C CYS A 641 -1.26 -4.25 -18.29
N MET A 642 -0.51 -5.03 -19.09
CA MET A 642 0.57 -4.52 -19.94
C MET A 642 0.17 -4.35 -21.41
N ALA A 643 -1.03 -4.79 -21.79
CA ALA A 643 -1.54 -4.67 -23.15
C ALA A 643 -1.70 -3.19 -23.58
N ALA A 644 -1.48 -2.89 -24.86
CA ALA A 644 -1.57 -1.52 -25.39
C ALA A 644 -2.97 -0.89 -25.19
N ALA A 645 -4.02 -1.68 -25.28
CA ALA A 645 -5.39 -1.23 -25.06
C ALA A 645 -5.85 -1.30 -23.59
N TYR A 646 -4.95 -1.63 -22.66
CA TYR A 646 -5.27 -1.62 -21.24
C TYR A 646 -5.65 -0.21 -20.77
N ARG A 647 -6.74 -0.11 -20.01
CA ARG A 647 -7.21 1.13 -19.39
C ARG A 647 -7.35 0.92 -17.90
N ASP A 648 -7.00 1.96 -17.16
CA ASP A 648 -7.17 2.04 -15.71
C ASP A 648 -7.74 3.43 -15.37
N ALA A 649 -8.28 3.56 -14.16
CA ALA A 649 -8.86 4.80 -13.63
C ALA A 649 -8.47 5.05 -12.16
N HIS A 650 -7.63 4.17 -11.59
CA HIS A 650 -7.28 4.18 -10.17
C HIS A 650 -6.51 5.44 -9.76
N GLY A 651 -6.87 5.98 -8.59
CA GLY A 651 -6.25 7.12 -7.94
C GLY A 651 -4.74 6.92 -7.67
N SER A 652 -3.97 7.95 -8.03
CA SER A 652 -2.69 8.40 -7.44
C SER A 652 -1.46 7.46 -7.40
N LEU A 653 -1.59 6.13 -7.43
CA LEU A 653 -0.46 5.21 -7.20
C LEU A 653 0.32 4.92 -8.47
N ASN A 654 1.64 5.03 -8.38
CA ASN A 654 2.60 4.78 -9.46
C ASN A 654 2.34 5.57 -10.75
N LEU A 655 1.74 6.76 -10.64
CA LEU A 655 1.43 7.64 -11.77
C LEU A 655 2.59 8.58 -12.09
N GLY A 656 3.09 8.46 -13.31
CA GLY A 656 3.90 9.46 -14.01
C GLY A 656 3.12 10.01 -15.19
N PHE A 657 3.84 10.55 -16.17
CA PHE A 657 3.23 11.10 -17.37
C PHE A 657 4.26 11.32 -18.48
N ARG A 658 3.73 11.54 -19.68
CA ARG A 658 4.47 12.05 -20.84
C ARG A 658 3.65 13.15 -21.51
N CYS A 659 4.28 14.03 -22.28
CA CYS A 659 3.61 15.14 -22.94
C CYS A 659 3.33 14.84 -24.42
N VAL A 660 2.35 15.58 -24.96
CA VAL A 660 2.10 15.70 -26.39
C VAL A 660 2.03 17.18 -26.77
N LYS A 661 2.32 17.44 -28.05
CA LYS A 661 2.22 18.76 -28.66
C LYS A 661 1.45 18.65 -29.97
N SER A 662 0.55 19.59 -30.24
CA SER A 662 -0.17 19.64 -31.51
C SER A 662 0.80 19.72 -32.69
N GLY A 663 0.49 18.98 -33.76
CA GLY A 663 1.32 18.77 -34.94
C GLY A 663 1.35 19.90 -35.94
#